data_AF-A0A7L5T3Z4-F1
#
_entry.id   AF-A0A7L5T3Z4-F1
#
_cell.length_a   1.000
_cell.length_b   1.000
_cell.length_c   1.000
_cell.angle_alpha   90.00
_cell.angle_beta   90.00
_cell.angle_gamma   90.00
#
_symmetry.space_group_name_H-M   'P 1'
#
loop_
_entity.id
_entity.type
_entity.pdbx_description
1 polymer ?
#
loop_
_entity_poly.entity_id
_entity_poly.type
_entity_poly.pdbx_seq_one_letter_code
_entity_poly.pdbx_strand_id
1 'polypeptide(L)'
;MTAMEPATPPTPAQLLRAAEIVLSRPAMAGVAAATSPERYAAEQEGILRRLWDGSAALRRTVGAWDSGRAVPSSSSALPGARRPSTEERQVQRLKGQLAEAKERARLYRGRAERAQDEVTVLRTRLEESAERSREAEETATTVAMERDILSARANDPVRALRTVHRALRSAAATRSSDPRDSAAPGTDILRAHPSVRPLLELIESAGGDREGLLKTLDALLVPDLPRAAPAGAVETSVVTGPRVVPLGGGTEIGGSCILVELGDTRVLVDAGIRNDDRADHVAPRLLDTELASGPPVAAVVVTHAHNDHGGWVPAVVRRWPGARVLCSSATAELLPLMWQDTAQLMRRRADERRRWGERSADAPYGRAEVNVASRAIEDLPFGFRVPIGDLDIELFPAGHILGSAGVVVRGAGRRIVVSGDVSVERQLGAEPLSLPVTTEETDLLVMESTCCDALHMSREAMVEDLVRSVREVCENGGRVLIPATALGRAQEIALTLSSRLPDLPVLIDGLAGNVAETYGRHAEATAAERAVLSDRVRRVKDRRAEQLTFRQGVVVSTAGTLRGGPAVIWARDILPDPANALFICGYQDEDAPGRRLLELADGNGTLDLPDGPVEVRAAVRQFQLGAHADRRGLLRVIDEVQPHEIMLVHGREEAQRRFRRLLRERGDCPVDTAAWSPAHS
;
A
#
# COMPACT_ATOMS: atom_id res chain seq x y z
N MET A 1 40.41 12.33 33.42
CA MET A 1 41.29 13.53 33.45
C MET A 1 41.46 13.94 34.90
N THR A 2 42.70 13.92 35.41
CA THR A 2 43.05 14.44 36.74
C THR A 2 42.85 15.95 36.76
N ALA A 3 42.07 16.45 37.72
CA ALA A 3 41.81 17.88 37.88
C ALA A 3 43.10 18.60 38.34
N MET A 4 43.59 19.55 37.56
CA MET A 4 44.64 20.49 37.99
C MET A 4 44.03 21.48 38.99
N GLU A 5 44.69 21.70 40.12
CA GLU A 5 44.33 22.76 41.07
C GLU A 5 44.28 24.14 40.38
N PRO A 6 43.33 25.01 40.76
CA PRO A 6 43.19 26.33 40.15
C PRO A 6 44.41 27.20 40.44
N ALA A 7 45.01 27.76 39.39
CA ALA A 7 46.15 28.65 39.51
C ALA A 7 45.73 29.97 40.19
N THR A 8 46.60 30.51 41.05
CA THR A 8 46.42 31.84 41.63
C THR A 8 46.29 32.89 40.51
N PRO A 9 45.29 33.80 40.57
CA PRO A 9 45.07 34.78 39.52
C PRO A 9 46.29 35.71 39.36
N PRO A 10 46.69 36.05 38.12
CA PRO A 10 47.87 36.87 37.88
C PRO A 10 47.64 38.31 38.32
N THR A 11 48.71 38.95 38.83
CA THR A 11 48.72 40.39 39.08
C THR A 11 48.78 41.18 37.76
N PRO A 12 48.43 42.48 37.75
CA PRO A 12 48.54 43.32 36.56
C PRO A 12 49.95 43.34 35.95
N ALA A 13 50.99 43.32 36.79
CA ALA A 13 52.38 43.26 36.34
C ALA A 13 52.72 41.92 35.65
N GLN A 14 52.16 40.82 36.16
CA GLN A 14 52.35 39.50 35.56
C GLN A 14 51.59 39.35 34.24
N LEU A 15 50.42 39.98 34.11
CA LEU A 15 49.68 40.05 32.84
C LEU A 15 50.43 40.86 31.79
N LEU A 16 51.06 41.97 32.17
CA LEU A 16 51.91 42.74 31.27
C LEU A 16 53.10 41.92 30.76
N ARG A 17 53.77 41.19 31.65
CA ARG A 17 54.88 40.30 31.25
C ARG A 17 54.42 39.12 30.39
N ALA A 18 53.24 38.57 30.67
CA ALA A 18 52.64 37.57 29.81
C ALA A 18 52.37 38.13 28.40
N ALA A 19 51.92 39.38 28.28
CA ALA A 19 51.74 40.05 27.00
C ALA A 19 53.06 40.20 26.22
N GLU A 20 54.15 40.62 26.86
CA GLU A 20 55.47 40.70 26.21
C GLU A 20 55.98 39.35 25.71
N ILE A 21 55.80 38.29 26.50
CA ILE A 21 56.20 36.93 26.10
C ILE A 21 55.34 36.45 24.93
N VAL A 22 54.06 36.77 24.90
CA VAL A 22 53.17 36.40 23.79
C VAL A 22 53.56 37.16 22.53
N LEU A 23 53.76 38.48 22.61
CA LEU A 23 54.10 39.32 21.47
C LEU A 23 55.51 39.06 20.92
N SER A 24 56.45 38.56 21.74
CA SER A 24 57.78 38.16 21.27
C SER A 24 57.81 36.86 20.46
N ARG A 25 56.69 36.12 20.36
CA ARG A 25 56.63 34.91 19.55
C ARG A 25 56.62 35.26 18.06
N PRO A 26 57.35 34.51 17.19
CA PRO A 26 57.39 34.76 15.76
C PRO A 26 56.00 34.80 15.10
N ALA A 27 55.06 33.97 15.57
CA ALA A 27 53.69 33.93 15.08
C ALA A 27 52.87 35.19 15.43
N MET A 28 53.31 35.97 16.41
CA MET A 28 52.66 37.21 16.85
C MET A 28 53.32 38.47 16.28
N ALA A 29 54.33 38.34 15.40
CA ALA A 29 55.10 39.48 14.88
C ALA A 29 54.23 40.56 14.20
N GLY A 30 53.17 40.15 13.49
CA GLY A 30 52.23 41.09 12.87
C GLY A 30 51.37 41.87 13.88
N VAL A 31 51.04 41.25 15.02
CA VAL A 31 50.29 41.89 16.11
C VAL A 31 51.23 42.77 16.94
N ALA A 32 52.46 42.31 17.21
CA ALA A 32 53.48 43.05 17.93
C ALA A 32 53.92 44.33 17.21
N ALA A 33 53.83 44.37 15.88
CA ALA A 33 54.06 45.59 15.09
C ALA A 33 52.93 46.63 15.22
N ALA A 34 51.74 46.22 15.67
CA ALA A 34 50.51 47.03 15.67
C ALA A 34 50.05 47.48 17.06
N THR A 35 50.67 47.01 18.15
CA THR A 35 50.26 47.35 19.53
C THR A 35 51.44 47.32 20.50
N SER A 36 51.32 48.02 21.63
CA SER A 36 52.29 47.92 22.73
C SER A 36 51.89 46.78 23.69
N PRO A 37 52.84 46.20 24.45
CA PRO A 37 52.52 45.19 25.46
C PRO A 37 51.50 45.66 26.50
N GLU A 38 51.54 46.93 26.90
CA GLU A 38 50.58 47.53 27.85
C GLU A 38 49.18 47.57 27.27
N ARG A 39 49.05 48.01 26.01
CA ARG A 39 47.77 48.09 25.31
C ARG A 39 47.21 46.70 25.04
N TYR A 40 48.05 45.76 24.62
CA TYR A 40 47.66 44.36 24.43
C TYR A 40 47.22 43.69 25.73
N ALA A 41 47.89 43.98 26.85
CA ALA A 41 47.52 43.46 28.16
C ALA A 41 46.13 43.94 28.61
N ALA A 42 45.81 45.21 28.35
CA ALA A 42 44.51 45.79 28.68
C ALA A 42 43.38 45.28 27.75
N GLU A 43 43.61 45.23 26.44
CA GLU A 43 42.58 44.85 25.47
C GLU A 43 42.32 43.33 25.44
N GLN A 44 43.35 42.53 25.73
CA GLN A 44 43.30 41.05 25.63
C GLN A 44 43.44 40.35 26.99
N GLU A 45 43.07 41.02 28.08
CA GLU A 45 43.20 40.50 29.45
C GLU A 45 42.54 39.12 29.61
N GLY A 46 41.34 38.93 29.06
CA GLY A 46 40.63 37.65 29.14
C GLY A 46 41.34 36.50 28.43
N ILE A 47 42.07 36.78 27.34
CA ILE A 47 42.89 35.78 26.64
C ILE A 47 44.14 35.48 27.47
N LEU A 48 44.78 36.51 28.03
CA LEU A 48 45.98 36.36 28.84
C LEU A 48 45.72 35.61 30.15
N ARG A 49 44.56 35.79 30.78
CA ARG A 49 44.14 35.01 31.97
C ARG A 49 43.91 33.53 31.62
N ARG A 50 43.23 33.23 30.51
CA ARG A 50 43.07 31.84 30.05
C ARG A 50 44.40 31.18 29.72
N LEU A 51 45.32 31.91 29.09
CA LEU A 51 46.67 31.42 28.83
C LEU A 51 47.48 31.24 30.12
N TRP A 52 47.31 32.16 31.08
CA TRP A 52 47.91 32.05 32.40
C TRP A 52 47.47 30.79 33.10
N ASP A 53 46.16 30.47 33.11
CA ASP A 53 45.60 29.28 33.76
C ASP A 53 45.99 27.98 33.03
N GLY A 54 46.02 28.02 31.70
CA GLY A 54 46.33 26.86 30.86
C GLY A 54 47.82 26.53 30.70
N SER A 55 48.74 27.44 31.05
CA SER A 55 50.18 27.26 30.77
C SER A 55 51.07 27.36 32.00
N ALA A 56 51.38 26.20 32.59
CA ALA A 56 52.37 26.10 33.67
C ALA A 56 53.78 26.55 33.24
N ALA A 57 54.10 26.50 31.94
CA ALA A 57 55.36 27.03 31.41
C ALA A 57 55.39 28.56 31.46
N LEU A 58 54.31 29.23 31.03
CA LEU A 58 54.20 30.69 31.10
C LEU A 58 54.30 31.20 32.53
N ARG A 59 53.59 30.56 33.47
CA ARG A 59 53.66 30.90 34.90
C ARG A 59 55.07 30.76 35.48
N ARG A 60 55.81 29.72 35.09
CA ARG A 60 57.21 29.53 35.51
C ARG A 60 58.14 30.58 34.92
N THR A 61 57.97 30.94 33.64
CA THR A 61 58.80 31.95 32.98
C THR A 61 58.59 33.34 33.57
N VAL A 62 57.34 33.73 33.83
CA VAL A 62 57.02 35.00 34.48
C VAL A 62 57.46 35.01 35.96
N GLY A 63 57.24 33.92 36.69
CA GLY A 63 57.67 33.81 38.10
C GLY A 63 59.19 33.79 38.29
N ALA A 64 59.96 33.30 37.32
CA ALA A 64 61.42 33.35 37.35
C ALA A 64 61.95 34.81 37.32
N TRP A 65 61.24 35.72 36.65
CA TRP A 65 61.59 37.13 36.58
C TRP A 65 61.30 37.89 37.87
N ASP A 66 60.17 37.60 38.54
CA ASP A 66 59.85 38.19 39.85
C ASP A 66 60.88 37.80 40.94
N SER A 67 61.59 36.68 40.74
CA SER A 67 62.64 36.20 41.67
C SER A 67 64.06 36.72 41.39
N GLY A 68 64.24 37.63 40.43
CA GLY A 68 65.54 38.27 40.13
C GLY A 68 66.59 37.36 39.47
N ARG A 69 66.20 36.19 38.91
CA ARG A 69 67.12 35.32 38.17
C ARG A 69 67.14 35.71 36.68
N ALA A 70 68.28 36.22 36.24
CA ALA A 70 68.52 36.64 34.86
C ALA A 70 68.35 35.49 33.85
N VAL A 71 67.68 35.77 32.73
CA VAL A 71 67.59 34.90 31.54
C VAL A 71 68.79 35.21 30.63
N PRO A 72 69.42 34.21 29.97
CA PRO A 72 70.59 34.45 29.14
C PRO A 72 70.22 35.29 27.91
N SER A 73 70.96 36.37 27.67
CA SER A 73 70.90 37.18 26.46
C SER A 73 71.31 36.36 25.24
N SER A 74 70.48 36.35 24.19
CA SER A 74 70.79 35.77 22.88
C SER A 74 71.85 36.61 22.15
N SER A 75 73.12 36.36 22.46
CA SER A 75 74.26 36.83 21.69
C SER A 75 75.46 35.92 21.94
N SER A 76 75.45 34.72 21.35
CA SER A 76 76.69 34.03 20.99
C SER A 76 76.45 33.21 19.73
N ALA A 77 77.27 33.47 18.72
CA ALA A 77 77.29 32.75 17.47
C ALA A 77 77.66 31.28 17.73
N LEU A 78 76.80 30.35 17.29
CA LEU A 78 77.17 28.95 17.13
C LEU A 78 77.78 28.78 15.73
N PRO A 79 79.03 28.28 15.61
CA PRO A 79 79.62 27.98 14.32
C PRO A 79 79.03 26.66 13.78
N GLY A 80 78.47 26.69 12.57
CA GLY A 80 78.21 25.48 11.78
C GLY A 80 76.74 25.09 11.55
N ALA A 81 75.88 25.99 11.07
CA ALA A 81 74.63 25.57 10.41
C ALA A 81 74.91 25.36 8.91
N ARG A 82 74.92 24.10 8.46
CA ARG A 82 75.04 23.74 7.04
C ARG A 82 73.87 24.36 6.28
N ARG A 83 74.13 25.07 5.17
CA ARG A 83 73.06 25.61 4.31
C ARG A 83 72.19 24.45 3.82
N PRO A 84 70.86 24.50 3.99
CA PRO A 84 69.98 23.42 3.57
C PRO A 84 70.09 23.22 2.06
N SER A 85 70.19 21.95 1.66
CA SER A 85 70.30 21.53 0.26
C SER A 85 69.05 21.97 -0.51
N THR A 86 69.14 21.99 -1.85
CA THR A 86 68.00 22.35 -2.71
C THR A 86 66.80 21.43 -2.46
N GLU A 87 67.05 20.15 -2.19
CA GLU A 87 66.03 19.16 -1.84
C GLU A 87 65.38 19.44 -0.48
N GLU A 88 66.16 19.81 0.54
CA GLU A 88 65.62 20.15 1.86
C GLU A 88 64.71 21.38 1.81
N ARG A 89 65.06 22.39 1.00
CA ARG A 89 64.18 23.56 0.78
C ARG A 89 62.91 23.19 0.02
N GLN A 90 62.99 22.27 -0.94
CA GLN A 90 61.84 21.79 -1.67
C GLN A 90 60.89 20.98 -0.78
N VAL A 91 61.42 20.12 0.09
CA VAL A 91 60.64 19.40 1.10
C VAL A 91 59.97 20.38 2.08
N GLN A 92 60.69 21.42 2.52
CA GLN A 92 60.12 22.44 3.41
C GLN A 92 58.96 23.21 2.73
N ARG A 93 59.12 23.54 1.44
CA ARG A 93 58.08 24.20 0.63
C ARG A 93 56.86 23.31 0.45
N LEU A 94 57.04 22.03 0.13
CA LEU A 94 55.96 21.07 -0.03
C LEU A 94 55.22 20.80 1.29
N LYS A 95 55.94 20.76 2.41
CA LYS A 95 55.31 20.67 3.75
C LYS A 95 54.43 21.89 4.05
N GLY A 96 54.88 23.09 3.68
CA GLY A 96 54.07 24.32 3.79
C GLY A 96 52.80 24.25 2.94
N GLN A 97 52.92 23.88 1.66
CA GLN A 97 51.79 23.73 0.75
C GLN A 97 50.80 22.64 1.22
N LEU A 98 51.29 21.54 1.79
CA LEU A 98 50.45 20.49 2.35
C LEU A 98 49.70 20.96 3.60
N ALA A 99 50.33 21.75 4.47
CA ALA A 99 49.68 22.33 5.64
C ALA A 99 48.55 23.29 5.23
N GLU A 100 48.80 24.17 4.26
CA GLU A 100 47.80 25.08 3.69
C GLU A 100 46.66 24.34 2.98
N ALA A 101 46.96 23.24 2.28
CA ALA A 101 45.95 22.39 1.66
C ALA A 101 45.07 21.70 2.71
N LYS A 102 45.65 21.19 3.80
CA LYS A 102 44.92 20.57 4.91
C LYS A 102 44.00 21.56 5.62
N GLU A 103 44.46 22.79 5.85
CA GLU A 103 43.64 23.79 6.52
C GLU A 103 42.48 24.29 5.63
N ARG A 104 42.73 24.45 4.31
CA ARG A 104 41.64 24.70 3.35
C ARG A 104 40.63 23.57 3.33
N ALA A 105 41.08 22.31 3.31
CA ALA A 105 40.18 21.15 3.34
C ALA A 105 39.35 21.10 4.63
N ARG A 106 39.92 21.48 5.78
CA ARG A 106 39.20 21.60 7.06
C ARG A 106 38.12 22.68 7.02
N LEU A 107 38.43 23.85 6.45
CA LEU A 107 37.47 24.94 6.28
C LEU A 107 36.33 24.57 5.33
N TYR A 108 36.64 23.91 4.21
CA TYR A 108 35.62 23.41 3.28
C TYR A 108 34.75 22.34 3.92
N ARG A 109 35.32 21.43 4.72
CA ARG A 109 34.55 20.43 5.47
C ARG A 109 33.59 21.08 6.46
N GLY A 110 34.04 22.07 7.23
CA GLY A 110 33.15 22.81 8.14
C GLY A 110 32.11 23.69 7.43
N ARG A 111 32.34 24.13 6.18
CA ARG A 111 31.30 24.76 5.35
C ARG A 111 30.30 23.74 4.82
N ALA A 112 30.76 22.55 4.41
CA ALA A 112 29.91 21.48 3.94
C ALA A 112 29.01 20.94 5.06
N GLU A 113 29.55 20.75 6.27
CA GLU A 113 28.78 20.34 7.47
C GLU A 113 27.67 21.36 7.78
N ARG A 114 27.99 22.67 7.82
CA ARG A 114 26.96 23.72 8.01
C ARG A 114 25.92 23.75 6.90
N ALA A 115 26.32 23.54 5.65
CA ALA A 115 25.39 23.48 4.54
C ALA A 115 24.48 22.23 4.63
N GLN A 116 25.01 21.10 5.11
CA GLN A 116 24.22 19.89 5.37
C GLN A 116 23.24 20.08 6.52
N ASP A 117 23.64 20.76 7.60
CA ASP A 117 22.74 21.12 8.70
C ASP A 117 21.59 22.03 8.19
N GLU A 118 21.92 23.02 7.36
CA GLU A 118 20.94 23.94 6.77
C GLU A 118 19.99 23.23 5.81
N VAL A 119 20.49 22.32 4.97
CA VAL A 119 19.68 21.46 4.10
C VAL A 119 18.77 20.55 4.91
N THR A 120 19.24 20.01 6.05
CA THR A 120 18.43 19.16 6.94
C THR A 120 17.29 19.96 7.54
N VAL A 121 17.55 21.16 8.06
CA VAL A 121 16.50 22.05 8.60
C VAL A 121 15.49 22.45 7.51
N LEU A 122 15.96 22.75 6.29
CA LEU A 122 15.09 23.07 5.17
C LEU A 122 14.24 21.88 4.72
N ARG A 123 14.79 20.65 4.73
CA ARG A 123 14.03 19.43 4.45
C ARG A 123 12.92 19.21 5.47
N THR A 124 13.22 19.30 6.76
CA THR A 124 12.20 19.16 7.82
C THR A 124 11.09 20.20 7.66
N ARG A 125 11.43 21.46 7.36
CA ARG A 125 10.42 22.51 7.11
C ARG A 125 9.60 22.24 5.84
N LEU A 126 10.23 21.71 4.79
CA LEU A 126 9.55 21.34 3.56
C LEU A 126 8.59 20.17 3.80
N GLU A 127 9.00 19.18 4.58
CA GLU A 127 8.17 18.04 4.99
C GLU A 127 6.97 18.49 5.84
N GLU A 128 7.18 19.34 6.85
CA GLU A 128 6.11 19.93 7.65
C GLU A 128 5.15 20.81 6.82
N SER A 129 5.67 21.49 5.79
CA SER A 129 4.85 22.28 4.87
C SER A 129 4.08 21.40 3.88
N ALA A 130 4.70 20.33 3.39
CA ALA A 130 4.07 19.36 2.50
C ALA A 130 2.99 18.57 3.24
N GLU A 131 3.19 18.21 4.50
CA GLU A 131 2.18 17.58 5.34
C GLU A 131 0.96 18.48 5.54
N ARG A 132 1.18 19.73 5.96
CA ARG A 132 0.08 20.71 6.09
C ARG A 132 -0.63 20.98 4.77
N SER A 133 0.09 20.98 3.65
CA SER A 133 -0.51 21.12 2.32
C SER A 133 -1.34 19.89 1.94
N ARG A 134 -0.85 18.68 2.26
CA ARG A 134 -1.58 17.42 2.04
C ARG A 134 -2.85 17.35 2.89
N GLU A 135 -2.78 17.70 4.18
CA GLU A 135 -3.95 17.78 5.07
C GLU A 135 -4.98 18.82 4.56
N ALA A 136 -4.51 19.99 4.11
CA ALA A 136 -5.36 21.03 3.56
C ALA A 136 -6.00 20.61 2.22
N GLU A 137 -5.25 19.94 1.35
CA GLU A 137 -5.74 19.43 0.07
C GLU A 137 -6.69 18.24 0.24
N GLU A 138 -6.45 17.35 1.21
CA GLU A 138 -7.37 16.28 1.60
C GLU A 138 -8.68 16.86 2.13
N THR A 139 -8.60 17.88 2.98
CA THR A 139 -9.77 18.60 3.50
C THR A 139 -10.53 19.31 2.38
N ALA A 140 -9.82 20.05 1.51
CA ALA A 140 -10.42 20.77 0.39
C ALA A 140 -11.04 19.83 -0.64
N THR A 141 -10.40 18.70 -0.94
CA THR A 141 -10.93 17.67 -1.84
C THR A 141 -12.13 16.98 -1.22
N THR A 142 -12.13 16.71 0.08
CA THR A 142 -13.28 16.15 0.80
C THR A 142 -14.48 17.11 0.73
N VAL A 143 -14.26 18.40 1.03
CA VAL A 143 -15.32 19.42 0.95
C VAL A 143 -15.80 19.66 -0.49
N ALA A 144 -14.89 19.67 -1.48
CA ALA A 144 -15.26 19.80 -2.89
C ALA A 144 -16.04 18.57 -3.38
N MET A 145 -15.65 17.36 -2.96
CA MET A 145 -16.34 16.12 -3.27
C MET A 145 -17.70 16.04 -2.59
N GLU A 146 -17.82 16.44 -1.33
CA GLU A 146 -19.11 16.58 -0.64
C GLU A 146 -20.01 17.56 -1.39
N ARG A 147 -19.49 18.71 -1.80
CA ARG A 147 -20.22 19.69 -2.61
C ARG A 147 -20.63 19.12 -3.96
N ASP A 148 -19.76 18.41 -4.67
CA ASP A 148 -20.02 17.88 -6.01
C ASP A 148 -20.97 16.68 -5.97
N ILE A 149 -20.85 15.82 -4.95
CA ILE A 149 -21.82 14.76 -4.65
C ILE A 149 -23.16 15.36 -4.28
N LEU A 150 -23.22 16.40 -3.44
CA LEU A 150 -24.47 17.10 -3.09
C LEU A 150 -25.09 17.81 -4.31
N SER A 151 -24.26 18.41 -5.17
CA SER A 151 -24.68 19.07 -6.41
C SER A 151 -25.18 18.08 -7.46
N ALA A 152 -24.51 16.94 -7.62
CA ALA A 152 -24.95 15.85 -8.49
C ALA A 152 -26.24 15.21 -7.96
N ARG A 153 -26.35 15.02 -6.64
CA ARG A 153 -27.57 14.55 -5.96
C ARG A 153 -28.75 15.50 -6.17
N ALA A 154 -28.52 16.81 -6.14
CA ALA A 154 -29.58 17.82 -6.30
C ALA A 154 -30.14 17.92 -7.73
N ASN A 155 -29.35 17.50 -8.72
CA ASN A 155 -29.64 17.67 -10.15
C ASN A 155 -29.95 16.38 -10.91
N ASP A 156 -30.06 15.23 -10.23
CA ASP A 156 -30.43 13.95 -10.85
C ASP A 156 -31.97 13.76 -10.83
N PRO A 157 -32.66 13.93 -11.97
CA PRO A 157 -34.12 13.85 -12.03
C PRO A 157 -34.65 12.42 -11.79
N VAL A 158 -33.88 11.38 -12.12
CA VAL A 158 -34.29 9.98 -11.90
C VAL A 158 -34.17 9.62 -10.42
N ARG A 159 -33.12 10.09 -9.76
CA ARG A 159 -32.96 9.93 -8.31
C ARG A 159 -34.00 10.72 -7.52
N ALA A 160 -34.33 11.95 -7.93
CA ALA A 160 -35.41 12.72 -7.34
C ALA A 160 -36.76 11.99 -7.46
N LEU A 161 -37.06 11.41 -8.64
CA LEU A 161 -38.24 10.58 -8.85
C LEU A 161 -38.24 9.32 -7.96
N ARG A 162 -37.09 8.66 -7.78
CA ARG A 162 -36.93 7.48 -6.90
C ARG A 162 -37.07 7.83 -5.41
N THR A 163 -36.56 8.97 -4.95
CA THR A 163 -36.75 9.46 -3.57
C THR A 163 -38.22 9.77 -3.30
N VAL A 164 -38.90 10.44 -4.23
CA VAL A 164 -40.36 10.68 -4.16
C VAL A 164 -41.12 9.35 -4.14
N HIS A 165 -40.76 8.40 -5.00
CA HIS A 165 -41.35 7.07 -5.03
C HIS A 165 -41.21 6.32 -3.69
N ARG A 166 -40.01 6.34 -3.09
CA ARG A 166 -39.73 5.72 -1.77
C ARG A 166 -40.53 6.38 -0.64
N ALA A 167 -40.61 7.71 -0.61
CA ALA A 167 -41.37 8.43 0.40
C ALA A 167 -42.89 8.15 0.29
N LEU A 168 -43.42 8.05 -0.93
CA LEU A 168 -44.82 7.68 -1.18
C LEU A 168 -45.13 6.24 -0.75
N ARG A 169 -44.18 5.30 -0.92
CA ARG A 169 -44.32 3.92 -0.44
C ARG A 169 -44.18 3.80 1.09
N SER A 170 -43.25 4.51 1.72
CA SER A 170 -43.11 4.45 3.20
C SER A 170 -44.32 5.05 3.91
N ALA A 171 -44.91 6.11 3.35
CA ALA A 171 -46.17 6.68 3.81
C ALA A 171 -47.39 5.75 3.55
N ALA A 172 -47.25 4.68 2.76
CA ALA A 172 -48.33 3.71 2.49
C ALA A 172 -48.32 2.56 3.50
N ALA A 173 -47.14 2.26 4.04
CA ALA A 173 -46.94 1.29 5.12
C ALA A 173 -47.43 1.80 6.49
N THR A 174 -47.54 3.13 6.67
CA THR A 174 -48.08 3.78 7.87
C THR A 174 -49.58 4.07 7.71
N ARG A 175 -50.43 3.05 7.84
CA ARG A 175 -51.88 3.28 8.03
C ARG A 175 -52.16 3.56 9.51
N SER A 176 -52.40 4.84 9.84
CA SER A 176 -53.18 5.19 11.03
C SER A 176 -54.65 4.91 10.74
N SER A 177 -55.36 4.32 11.71
CA SER A 177 -56.78 3.93 11.61
C SER A 177 -57.76 5.03 12.05
N ASP A 178 -57.31 6.28 12.22
CA ASP A 178 -58.16 7.41 12.62
C ASP A 178 -58.55 8.31 11.42
N PRO A 179 -59.84 8.42 11.06
CA PRO A 179 -60.32 9.24 9.93
C PRO A 179 -60.15 10.77 10.10
N ARG A 180 -59.64 11.25 11.24
CA ARG A 180 -59.47 12.69 11.53
C ARG A 180 -58.03 13.21 11.39
N ASP A 181 -57.06 12.34 11.12
CA ASP A 181 -55.67 12.73 10.86
C ASP A 181 -55.45 13.00 9.36
N SER A 182 -55.88 14.18 8.89
CA SER A 182 -55.73 14.60 7.48
C SER A 182 -54.39 15.29 7.17
N ALA A 183 -53.45 15.32 8.11
CA ALA A 183 -52.11 15.85 7.91
C ALA A 183 -51.07 14.73 8.10
N ALA A 184 -50.70 14.06 7.00
CA ALA A 184 -49.63 13.06 7.01
C ALA A 184 -48.30 13.71 7.45
N PRO A 185 -47.64 13.21 8.51
CA PRO A 185 -46.32 13.69 8.90
C PRO A 185 -45.31 13.37 7.79
N GLY A 186 -44.64 14.39 7.25
CA GLY A 186 -43.55 14.23 6.28
C GLY A 186 -43.76 14.86 4.91
N THR A 187 -44.94 15.38 4.60
CA THR A 187 -45.17 16.12 3.33
C THR A 187 -44.50 17.50 3.31
N ASP A 188 -44.32 18.14 4.47
CA ASP A 188 -43.70 19.47 4.57
C ASP A 188 -42.18 19.47 4.31
N ILE A 189 -41.48 18.35 4.54
CA ILE A 189 -40.06 18.21 4.21
C ILE A 189 -39.85 18.10 2.68
N LEU A 190 -40.76 17.42 1.99
CA LEU A 190 -40.74 17.28 0.52
C LEU A 190 -41.11 18.59 -0.19
N ARG A 191 -42.03 19.37 0.38
CA ARG A 191 -42.42 20.71 -0.13
C ARG A 191 -41.29 21.74 -0.06
N ALA A 192 -40.35 21.57 0.87
CA ALA A 192 -39.21 22.46 1.04
C ALA A 192 -38.04 22.18 0.07
N HIS A 193 -38.05 21.05 -0.66
CA HIS A 193 -36.94 20.67 -1.54
C HIS A 193 -37.08 21.29 -2.95
N PRO A 194 -36.12 22.13 -3.41
CA PRO A 194 -36.23 22.90 -4.66
C PRO A 194 -36.51 22.06 -5.92
N SER A 195 -35.94 20.86 -6.01
CA SER A 195 -36.09 19.95 -7.15
C SER A 195 -37.40 19.13 -7.15
N VAL A 196 -38.11 19.07 -6.01
CA VAL A 196 -39.31 18.25 -5.83
C VAL A 196 -40.58 19.09 -5.96
N ARG A 197 -40.50 20.37 -5.60
CA ARG A 197 -41.60 21.33 -5.65
C ARG A 197 -42.28 21.46 -7.03
N PRO A 198 -41.57 21.61 -8.17
CA PRO A 198 -42.21 21.71 -9.48
C PRO A 198 -42.96 20.42 -9.86
N LEU A 199 -42.46 19.27 -9.41
CA LEU A 199 -43.04 17.95 -9.67
C LEU A 199 -44.31 17.73 -8.85
N LEU A 200 -44.32 18.14 -7.57
CA LEU A 200 -45.51 18.12 -6.72
C LEU A 200 -46.60 19.07 -7.22
N GLU A 201 -46.23 20.28 -7.64
CA GLU A 201 -47.16 21.27 -8.23
C GLU A 201 -47.77 20.74 -9.55
N LEU A 202 -46.99 20.02 -10.37
CA LEU A 202 -47.47 19.36 -11.59
C LEU A 202 -48.47 18.23 -11.27
N ILE A 203 -48.19 17.44 -10.24
CA ILE A 203 -49.03 16.31 -9.79
C ILE A 203 -50.36 16.81 -9.19
N GLU A 204 -50.32 17.87 -8.37
CA GLU A 204 -51.51 18.51 -7.82
C GLU A 204 -52.37 19.15 -8.92
N SER A 205 -51.74 19.70 -9.97
CA SER A 205 -52.46 20.25 -11.14
C SER A 205 -53.09 19.19 -12.05
N ALA A 206 -52.60 17.94 -12.00
CA ALA A 206 -53.07 16.83 -12.83
C ALA A 206 -54.21 16.01 -12.19
N GLY A 207 -54.64 16.34 -10.96
CA GLY A 207 -55.78 15.68 -10.31
C GLY A 207 -55.56 14.21 -9.94
N GLY A 208 -54.30 13.80 -9.73
CA GLY A 208 -53.93 12.38 -9.63
C GLY A 208 -54.15 11.76 -8.24
N ASP A 209 -54.98 10.71 -8.20
CA ASP A 209 -54.98 9.70 -7.16
C ASP A 209 -53.55 9.16 -6.90
N ARG A 210 -53.15 9.12 -5.62
CA ARG A 210 -51.85 8.62 -5.13
C ARG A 210 -51.49 7.24 -5.69
N GLU A 211 -52.47 6.37 -5.89
CA GLU A 211 -52.28 5.02 -6.43
C GLU A 211 -51.92 5.06 -7.93
N GLY A 212 -52.55 5.95 -8.70
CA GLY A 212 -52.19 6.21 -10.09
C GLY A 212 -50.78 6.81 -10.25
N LEU A 213 -50.36 7.63 -9.29
CA LEU A 213 -49.00 8.21 -9.28
C LEU A 213 -47.93 7.15 -9.02
N LEU A 214 -48.14 6.28 -8.03
CA LEU A 214 -47.24 5.16 -7.75
C LEU A 214 -47.10 4.26 -8.97
N LYS A 215 -48.21 3.94 -9.65
CA LYS A 215 -48.21 3.10 -10.86
C LYS A 215 -47.45 3.73 -12.03
N THR A 216 -47.53 5.05 -12.16
CA THR A 216 -46.81 5.79 -13.19
C THR A 216 -45.31 5.87 -12.88
N LEU A 217 -44.95 6.10 -11.62
CA LEU A 217 -43.55 6.08 -11.17
C LEU A 217 -42.93 4.69 -11.30
N ASP A 218 -43.67 3.62 -10.97
CA ASP A 218 -43.24 2.23 -11.16
C ASP A 218 -42.94 1.94 -12.64
N ALA A 219 -43.80 2.40 -13.56
CA ALA A 219 -43.59 2.24 -15.01
C ALA A 219 -42.42 3.07 -15.56
N LEU A 220 -42.11 4.21 -14.95
CA LEU A 220 -41.01 5.08 -15.37
C LEU A 220 -39.65 4.65 -14.79
N LEU A 221 -39.64 3.93 -13.66
CA LEU A 221 -38.43 3.61 -12.90
C LEU A 221 -37.95 2.16 -13.07
N VAL A 222 -38.78 1.26 -13.60
CA VAL A 222 -38.44 -0.16 -13.83
C VAL A 222 -38.53 -0.49 -15.33
N PRO A 223 -37.44 -0.94 -15.99
CA PRO A 223 -37.55 -1.55 -17.31
C PRO A 223 -38.08 -2.98 -17.17
N ASP A 224 -39.11 -3.32 -17.94
CA ASP A 224 -39.74 -4.66 -18.01
C ASP A 224 -38.69 -5.79 -18.10
N LEU A 225 -38.57 -6.58 -17.03
CA LEU A 225 -37.93 -7.89 -17.05
C LEU A 225 -39.03 -8.97 -17.12
N PRO A 226 -38.93 -9.96 -18.01
CA PRO A 226 -39.95 -10.99 -18.14
C PRO A 226 -40.03 -11.85 -16.86
N ARG A 227 -41.22 -11.91 -16.27
CA ARG A 227 -41.54 -12.82 -15.17
C ARG A 227 -41.47 -14.27 -15.66
N ALA A 228 -40.63 -15.08 -15.03
CA ALA A 228 -40.66 -16.53 -15.19
C ALA A 228 -41.99 -17.10 -14.65
N ALA A 229 -42.55 -18.08 -15.36
CA ALA A 229 -43.78 -18.76 -15.00
C ALA A 229 -43.61 -19.60 -13.71
N PRO A 230 -44.66 -19.75 -12.87
CA PRO A 230 -44.55 -20.54 -11.65
C PRO A 230 -44.53 -22.04 -11.98
N ALA A 231 -43.50 -22.74 -11.50
CA ALA A 231 -43.50 -24.20 -11.43
C ALA A 231 -44.38 -24.67 -10.25
N GLY A 232 -45.02 -25.83 -10.43
CA GLY A 232 -46.12 -26.33 -9.61
C GLY A 232 -45.78 -26.52 -8.12
N ALA A 233 -46.83 -26.38 -7.31
CA ALA A 233 -46.80 -26.48 -5.86
C ALA A 233 -46.33 -27.86 -5.39
N VAL A 234 -45.27 -27.85 -4.58
CA VAL A 234 -44.88 -28.91 -3.63
C VAL A 234 -44.85 -28.25 -2.25
N GLU A 235 -45.35 -28.94 -1.23
CA GLU A 235 -45.49 -28.44 0.15
C GLU A 235 -44.22 -27.76 0.65
N THR A 236 -44.29 -26.44 0.82
CA THR A 236 -43.18 -25.61 1.28
C THR A 236 -43.12 -25.58 2.79
N SER A 237 -42.06 -26.18 3.35
CA SER A 237 -41.39 -25.63 4.52
C SER A 237 -41.11 -24.14 4.26
N VAL A 238 -41.47 -23.27 5.21
CA VAL A 238 -41.32 -21.81 5.08
C VAL A 238 -39.83 -21.48 5.13
N VAL A 239 -39.15 -21.49 3.97
CA VAL A 239 -37.77 -21.01 3.85
C VAL A 239 -37.84 -19.49 3.67
N THR A 240 -37.38 -18.75 4.68
CA THR A 240 -37.57 -17.30 4.84
C THR A 240 -36.60 -16.43 4.00
N GLY A 241 -35.72 -17.06 3.21
CA GLY A 241 -34.75 -16.39 2.33
C GLY A 241 -33.34 -16.98 2.49
N PRO A 242 -32.36 -16.54 1.68
CA PRO A 242 -31.00 -17.02 1.77
C PRO A 242 -30.31 -16.57 3.06
N ARG A 243 -29.54 -17.47 3.68
CA ARG A 243 -28.64 -17.18 4.81
C ARG A 243 -27.23 -16.94 4.28
N VAL A 244 -26.56 -15.90 4.78
CA VAL A 244 -25.17 -15.55 4.40
C VAL A 244 -24.28 -15.59 5.64
N VAL A 245 -23.13 -16.26 5.58
CA VAL A 245 -22.19 -16.36 6.71
C VAL A 245 -20.75 -16.16 6.25
N PRO A 246 -20.04 -15.15 6.79
CA PRO A 246 -18.60 -15.05 6.61
C PRO A 246 -17.89 -16.18 7.37
N LEU A 247 -17.37 -17.17 6.67
CA LEU A 247 -16.59 -18.27 7.25
C LEU A 247 -15.11 -17.90 7.46
N GLY A 248 -14.62 -16.92 6.71
CA GLY A 248 -13.29 -16.35 6.81
C GLY A 248 -13.21 -15.00 6.11
N GLY A 249 -12.10 -14.27 6.33
CA GLY A 249 -11.96 -12.91 5.82
C GLY A 249 -12.98 -11.92 6.40
N GLY A 250 -13.57 -12.16 7.57
CA GLY A 250 -14.58 -11.26 8.13
C GLY A 250 -13.99 -9.92 8.57
N THR A 251 -13.08 -9.95 9.54
CA THR A 251 -12.40 -8.78 10.10
C THR A 251 -10.88 -8.85 9.92
N GLU A 252 -10.44 -9.63 8.92
CA GLU A 252 -9.06 -9.86 8.56
C GLU A 252 -8.88 -9.93 7.05
N ILE A 253 -7.64 -9.74 6.61
CA ILE A 253 -7.21 -9.95 5.22
C ILE A 253 -6.63 -11.37 5.14
N GLY A 254 -7.05 -12.14 4.14
CA GLY A 254 -6.71 -13.55 4.04
C GLY A 254 -7.88 -14.48 4.38
N GLY A 255 -7.92 -15.64 3.71
CA GLY A 255 -8.91 -16.68 4.02
C GLY A 255 -10.34 -16.32 3.69
N SER A 256 -10.58 -15.50 2.66
CA SER A 256 -11.93 -15.12 2.21
C SER A 256 -12.76 -16.38 1.95
N CYS A 257 -13.93 -16.45 2.58
CA CYS A 257 -14.87 -17.54 2.37
C CYS A 257 -16.24 -17.13 2.89
N ILE A 258 -17.22 -17.00 1.99
CA ILE A 258 -18.59 -16.62 2.33
C ILE A 258 -19.51 -17.78 1.99
N LEU A 259 -20.26 -18.27 2.96
CA LEU A 259 -21.29 -19.28 2.75
C LEU A 259 -22.61 -18.61 2.42
N VAL A 260 -23.27 -19.05 1.34
CA VAL A 260 -24.64 -18.70 1.01
C VAL A 260 -25.48 -19.98 0.96
N GLU A 261 -26.54 -20.02 1.77
CA GLU A 261 -27.40 -21.19 1.92
C GLU A 261 -28.86 -20.84 1.64
N LEU A 262 -29.55 -21.68 0.89
CA LEU A 262 -30.99 -21.60 0.70
C LEU A 262 -31.55 -23.03 0.56
N GLY A 263 -32.48 -23.41 1.43
CA GLY A 263 -32.98 -24.79 1.48
C GLY A 263 -31.83 -25.78 1.76
N ASP A 264 -31.71 -26.80 0.92
CA ASP A 264 -30.61 -27.78 0.97
C ASP A 264 -29.39 -27.37 0.12
N THR A 265 -29.45 -26.19 -0.49
CA THR A 265 -28.39 -25.68 -1.36
C THR A 265 -27.36 -24.89 -0.57
N ARG A 266 -26.09 -25.28 -0.67
CA ARG A 266 -24.93 -24.55 -0.11
C ARG A 266 -23.95 -24.17 -1.20
N VAL A 267 -23.65 -22.88 -1.31
CA VAL A 267 -22.62 -22.34 -2.19
C VAL A 267 -21.61 -21.57 -1.36
N LEU A 268 -20.32 -21.81 -1.62
CA LEU A 268 -19.25 -20.96 -1.11
C LEU A 268 -18.90 -19.92 -2.17
N VAL A 269 -18.85 -18.64 -1.81
CA VAL A 269 -18.14 -17.62 -2.57
C VAL A 269 -16.76 -17.47 -1.96
N ASP A 270 -15.75 -17.84 -2.74
CA ASP A 270 -14.37 -18.04 -2.33
C ASP A 270 -14.13 -19.14 -1.28
N ALA A 271 -12.92 -19.69 -1.32
CA ALA A 271 -12.34 -20.52 -0.28
C ALA A 271 -10.83 -20.25 -0.27
N GLY A 272 -10.45 -19.25 0.51
CA GLY A 272 -9.09 -18.72 0.58
C GLY A 272 -8.20 -19.33 1.64
N ILE A 273 -6.90 -19.08 1.50
CA ILE A 273 -5.87 -19.39 2.51
C ILE A 273 -5.63 -18.14 3.38
N ARG A 274 -5.58 -18.33 4.69
CA ARG A 274 -5.17 -17.29 5.65
C ARG A 274 -3.65 -17.12 5.65
N ASN A 275 -3.21 -15.89 5.88
CA ASN A 275 -1.79 -15.58 6.09
C ASN A 275 -1.37 -16.02 7.51
N ASP A 276 -1.15 -17.32 7.68
CA ASP A 276 -0.66 -17.95 8.91
C ASP A 276 0.60 -18.78 8.59
N ASP A 277 1.59 -18.73 9.48
CA ASP A 277 2.83 -19.51 9.34
C ASP A 277 2.60 -21.00 9.55
N ARG A 278 1.54 -21.36 10.27
CA ARG A 278 1.14 -22.73 10.55
C ARG A 278 0.24 -23.25 9.44
N ALA A 279 0.77 -24.19 8.64
CA ALA A 279 0.06 -24.72 7.46
C ALA A 279 -1.25 -25.47 7.82
N ASP A 280 -1.39 -25.94 9.05
CA ASP A 280 -2.59 -26.55 9.62
C ASP A 280 -3.66 -25.52 10.02
N HIS A 281 -3.32 -24.24 10.10
CA HIS A 281 -4.21 -23.15 10.52
C HIS A 281 -4.64 -22.22 9.37
N VAL A 282 -4.25 -22.54 8.13
CA VAL A 282 -4.50 -21.65 6.97
C VAL A 282 -5.90 -21.76 6.39
N ALA A 283 -6.73 -22.71 6.85
CA ALA A 283 -8.13 -22.82 6.42
C ALA A 283 -8.98 -21.61 6.89
N PRO A 284 -10.06 -21.25 6.19
CA PRO A 284 -11.01 -20.26 6.69
C PRO A 284 -11.54 -20.65 8.08
N ARG A 285 -11.51 -19.70 9.03
CA ARG A 285 -11.61 -19.97 10.48
C ARG A 285 -12.83 -20.78 10.90
N LEU A 286 -13.99 -20.48 10.33
CA LEU A 286 -15.27 -21.07 10.73
C LEU A 286 -15.74 -22.17 9.77
N LEU A 287 -14.94 -22.51 8.75
CA LEU A 287 -15.35 -23.47 7.72
C LEU A 287 -15.68 -24.83 8.31
N ASP A 288 -14.81 -25.37 9.15
CA ASP A 288 -15.02 -26.70 9.71
C ASP A 288 -16.19 -26.74 10.69
N THR A 289 -16.42 -25.67 11.46
CA THR A 289 -17.50 -25.60 12.45
C THR A 289 -18.86 -25.38 11.80
N GLU A 290 -18.99 -24.42 10.88
CA GLU A 290 -20.28 -24.12 10.21
C GLU A 290 -20.68 -25.22 9.20
N LEU A 291 -19.71 -25.94 8.63
CA LEU A 291 -19.97 -27.03 7.67
C LEU A 291 -19.79 -28.44 8.27
N ALA A 292 -19.76 -28.56 9.61
CA ALA A 292 -19.70 -29.84 10.31
C ALA A 292 -20.98 -30.68 10.09
N SER A 293 -22.12 -30.01 9.98
CA SER A 293 -23.44 -30.62 9.79
C SER A 293 -24.22 -29.91 8.68
N GLY A 294 -25.21 -30.60 8.12
CA GLY A 294 -26.04 -30.11 7.02
C GLY A 294 -25.64 -30.68 5.64
N PRO A 295 -26.25 -30.18 4.55
CA PRO A 295 -26.01 -30.70 3.21
C PRO A 295 -24.56 -30.49 2.74
N PRO A 296 -24.11 -31.28 1.75
CA PRO A 296 -22.80 -31.06 1.12
C PRO A 296 -22.75 -29.71 0.40
N VAL A 297 -21.55 -29.14 0.28
CA VAL A 297 -21.33 -27.94 -0.56
C VAL A 297 -21.57 -28.33 -2.02
N ALA A 298 -22.49 -27.63 -2.69
CA ALA A 298 -22.87 -27.90 -4.08
C ALA A 298 -21.91 -27.23 -5.07
N ALA A 299 -21.42 -26.03 -4.75
CA ALA A 299 -20.47 -25.30 -5.57
C ALA A 299 -19.59 -24.35 -4.76
N VAL A 300 -18.42 -24.04 -5.33
CA VAL A 300 -17.54 -22.95 -4.93
C VAL A 300 -17.42 -21.97 -6.09
N VAL A 301 -17.80 -20.73 -5.90
CA VAL A 301 -17.67 -19.64 -6.87
C VAL A 301 -16.44 -18.84 -6.49
N VAL A 302 -15.39 -18.88 -7.32
CA VAL A 302 -14.13 -18.19 -7.04
C VAL A 302 -14.12 -16.85 -7.76
N THR A 303 -14.01 -15.77 -6.98
CA THR A 303 -14.00 -14.39 -7.47
C THR A 303 -12.76 -14.13 -8.32
N HIS A 304 -11.59 -14.56 -7.86
CA HIS A 304 -10.33 -14.39 -8.57
C HIS A 304 -9.22 -15.33 -8.04
N ALA A 305 -8.11 -15.43 -8.77
CA ALA A 305 -7.08 -16.46 -8.55
C ALA A 305 -6.03 -16.11 -7.47
N HIS A 306 -6.22 -15.09 -6.64
CA HIS A 306 -5.34 -14.89 -5.48
C HIS A 306 -5.56 -15.99 -4.43
N ASN A 307 -4.50 -16.31 -3.69
CA ASN A 307 -4.50 -17.48 -2.79
C ASN A 307 -5.42 -17.29 -1.58
N ASP A 308 -5.63 -16.07 -1.15
CA ASP A 308 -6.57 -15.69 -0.10
C ASP A 308 -8.04 -15.70 -0.54
N HIS A 309 -8.32 -16.03 -1.80
CA HIS A 309 -9.67 -16.23 -2.34
C HIS A 309 -9.87 -17.64 -2.91
N GLY A 310 -8.94 -18.13 -3.73
CA GLY A 310 -9.03 -19.45 -4.37
C GLY A 310 -8.16 -20.53 -3.73
N GLY A 311 -7.24 -20.19 -2.83
CA GLY A 311 -6.14 -21.08 -2.45
C GLY A 311 -6.54 -22.33 -1.65
N TRP A 312 -7.70 -22.34 -0.99
CA TRP A 312 -8.20 -23.47 -0.20
C TRP A 312 -9.19 -24.36 -0.97
N VAL A 313 -9.59 -23.96 -2.18
CA VAL A 313 -10.51 -24.72 -3.04
C VAL A 313 -10.10 -26.20 -3.21
N PRO A 314 -8.82 -26.57 -3.41
CA PRO A 314 -8.45 -27.99 -3.51
C PRO A 314 -8.80 -28.82 -2.27
N ALA A 315 -8.73 -28.25 -1.07
CA ALA A 315 -9.12 -28.92 0.15
C ALA A 315 -10.66 -29.06 0.26
N VAL A 316 -11.40 -28.05 -0.22
CA VAL A 316 -12.88 -28.10 -0.30
C VAL A 316 -13.32 -29.21 -1.24
N VAL A 317 -12.77 -29.28 -2.46
CA VAL A 317 -13.11 -30.33 -3.44
C VAL A 317 -12.71 -31.72 -2.92
N ARG A 318 -11.60 -31.84 -2.17
CA ARG A 318 -11.24 -33.11 -1.51
C ARG A 318 -12.31 -33.57 -0.52
N ARG A 319 -12.92 -32.64 0.24
CA ARG A 319 -13.98 -32.92 1.22
C ARG A 319 -15.33 -33.18 0.56
N TRP A 320 -15.64 -32.47 -0.52
CA TRP A 320 -16.87 -32.63 -1.30
C TRP A 320 -16.55 -32.82 -2.79
N PRO A 321 -16.24 -34.06 -3.22
CA PRO A 321 -15.80 -34.33 -4.60
C PRO A 321 -16.83 -34.00 -5.70
N GLY A 322 -18.10 -33.82 -5.33
CA GLY A 322 -19.17 -33.40 -6.24
C GLY A 322 -19.37 -31.88 -6.33
N ALA A 323 -18.60 -31.08 -5.57
CA ALA A 323 -18.71 -29.63 -5.62
C ALA A 323 -18.17 -29.10 -6.96
N ARG A 324 -18.98 -28.28 -7.63
CA ARG A 324 -18.58 -27.55 -8.84
C ARG A 324 -17.65 -26.39 -8.46
N VAL A 325 -16.69 -26.02 -9.32
CA VAL A 325 -15.84 -24.84 -9.11
C VAL A 325 -16.08 -23.84 -10.23
N LEU A 326 -16.83 -22.78 -9.96
CA LEU A 326 -17.24 -21.78 -10.96
C LEU A 326 -16.34 -20.55 -10.87
N CYS A 327 -15.85 -20.05 -12.00
CA CYS A 327 -15.10 -18.79 -12.08
C CYS A 327 -15.07 -18.26 -13.51
N SER A 328 -14.53 -17.05 -13.71
CA SER A 328 -14.30 -16.52 -15.06
C SER A 328 -13.24 -17.34 -15.82
N SER A 329 -13.27 -17.30 -17.15
CA SER A 329 -12.33 -18.09 -17.98
C SER A 329 -10.85 -17.78 -17.70
N ALA A 330 -10.49 -16.52 -17.43
CA ALA A 330 -9.10 -16.20 -17.10
C ALA A 330 -8.72 -16.70 -15.69
N THR A 331 -9.63 -16.63 -14.73
CA THR A 331 -9.42 -17.21 -13.39
C THR A 331 -9.28 -18.73 -13.46
N ALA A 332 -10.09 -19.41 -14.28
CA ALA A 332 -10.02 -20.85 -14.50
C ALA A 332 -8.64 -21.33 -14.97
N GLU A 333 -7.96 -20.54 -15.80
CA GLU A 333 -6.60 -20.85 -16.24
C GLU A 333 -5.51 -20.51 -15.22
N LEU A 334 -5.73 -19.49 -14.40
CA LEU A 334 -4.77 -19.05 -13.39
C LEU A 334 -4.79 -19.96 -12.16
N LEU A 335 -5.96 -20.45 -11.75
CA LEU A 335 -6.13 -21.24 -10.53
C LEU A 335 -5.22 -22.48 -10.46
N PRO A 336 -5.15 -23.36 -11.48
CA PRO A 336 -4.27 -24.52 -11.43
C PRO A 336 -2.79 -24.14 -11.25
N LEU A 337 -2.33 -23.07 -11.91
CA LEU A 337 -0.96 -22.58 -11.78
C LEU A 337 -0.69 -22.13 -10.33
N MET A 338 -1.60 -21.33 -9.76
CA MET A 338 -1.51 -20.81 -8.40
C MET A 338 -1.56 -21.93 -7.36
N TRP A 339 -2.48 -22.88 -7.49
CA TRP A 339 -2.60 -24.03 -6.58
C TRP A 339 -1.37 -24.94 -6.60
N GLN A 340 -0.73 -25.12 -7.77
CA GLN A 340 0.48 -25.93 -7.87
C GLN A 340 1.66 -25.31 -7.13
N ASP A 341 1.85 -24.00 -7.26
CA ASP A 341 2.89 -23.26 -6.53
C ASP A 341 2.63 -23.31 -5.02
N THR A 342 1.38 -23.07 -4.61
CA THR A 342 0.95 -23.12 -3.21
C THR A 342 1.14 -24.50 -2.60
N ALA A 343 0.75 -25.58 -3.29
CA ALA A 343 0.98 -26.95 -2.84
C ALA A 343 2.48 -27.26 -2.65
N GLN A 344 3.33 -26.76 -3.56
CA GLN A 344 4.78 -26.92 -3.43
C GLN A 344 5.33 -26.16 -2.22
N LEU A 345 4.88 -24.92 -1.99
CA LEU A 345 5.30 -24.11 -0.85
C LEU A 345 4.85 -24.74 0.48
N MET A 346 3.59 -25.18 0.58
CA MET A 346 3.06 -25.86 1.76
C MET A 346 3.84 -27.14 2.07
N ARG A 347 4.16 -27.95 1.04
CA ARG A 347 4.99 -29.15 1.19
C ARG A 347 6.40 -28.84 1.70
N ARG A 348 7.05 -27.78 1.19
CA ARG A 348 8.37 -27.35 1.67
C ARG A 348 8.33 -26.95 3.14
N ARG A 349 7.35 -26.12 3.53
CA ARG A 349 7.15 -25.70 4.93
C ARG A 349 6.89 -26.89 5.85
N ALA A 350 6.06 -27.84 5.40
CA ALA A 350 5.81 -29.10 6.08
C ALA A 350 7.10 -29.92 6.30
N ASP A 351 7.90 -30.10 5.24
CA ASP A 351 9.17 -30.82 5.29
C ASP A 351 10.18 -30.14 6.23
N GLU A 352 10.24 -28.80 6.22
CA GLU A 352 11.10 -28.01 7.12
C GLU A 352 10.72 -28.20 8.59
N ARG A 353 9.42 -28.09 8.94
CA ARG A 353 8.97 -28.27 10.33
C ARG A 353 9.16 -29.71 10.82
N ARG A 354 8.97 -30.70 9.95
CA ARG A 354 9.29 -32.11 10.26
C ARG A 354 10.76 -32.30 10.63
N ARG A 355 11.69 -31.59 9.96
CA ARG A 355 13.12 -31.60 10.33
C ARG A 355 13.39 -31.01 11.71
N TRP A 356 12.57 -30.06 12.15
CA TRP A 356 12.64 -29.45 13.48
C TRP A 356 11.83 -30.20 14.55
N GLY A 357 11.36 -31.42 14.26
CA GLY A 357 10.77 -32.33 15.25
C GLY A 357 9.25 -32.30 15.35
N GLU A 358 8.55 -31.50 14.53
CA GLU A 358 7.09 -31.46 14.52
C GLU A 358 6.50 -32.64 13.74
N ARG A 359 5.87 -33.58 14.45
CA ARG A 359 5.42 -34.87 13.90
C ARG A 359 4.16 -34.81 13.02
N SER A 360 3.41 -33.69 13.03
CA SER A 360 2.08 -33.56 12.39
C SER A 360 1.95 -32.39 11.42
N ALA A 361 3.06 -31.98 10.78
CA ALA A 361 3.03 -30.90 9.79
C ALA A 361 2.67 -31.41 8.39
N ASP A 362 1.49 -32.01 8.18
CA ASP A 362 1.06 -32.40 6.83
C ASP A 362 0.54 -31.19 6.04
N ALA A 363 0.86 -31.16 4.74
CA ALA A 363 0.30 -30.17 3.84
C ALA A 363 -1.20 -30.46 3.64
N PRO A 364 -2.09 -29.45 3.72
CA PRO A 364 -3.54 -29.66 3.62
C PRO A 364 -4.03 -30.30 2.31
N TYR A 365 -3.26 -30.07 1.23
CA TYR A 365 -3.46 -30.68 -0.07
C TYR A 365 -2.13 -30.77 -0.82
N GLY A 366 -2.05 -31.69 -1.77
CA GLY A 366 -0.88 -31.89 -2.64
C GLY A 366 -1.25 -31.87 -4.12
N ARG A 367 -0.34 -32.39 -4.93
CA ARG A 367 -0.51 -32.41 -6.40
C ARG A 367 -1.77 -33.17 -6.85
N ALA A 368 -2.16 -34.23 -6.13
CA ALA A 368 -3.33 -35.04 -6.48
C ALA A 368 -4.62 -34.24 -6.33
N GLU A 369 -4.80 -33.55 -5.20
CA GLU A 369 -5.95 -32.70 -4.92
C GLU A 369 -6.04 -31.52 -5.90
N VAL A 370 -4.90 -30.90 -6.22
CA VAL A 370 -4.86 -29.84 -7.24
C VAL A 370 -5.36 -30.35 -8.59
N ASN A 371 -4.96 -31.56 -9.00
CA ASN A 371 -5.41 -32.13 -10.26
C ASN A 371 -6.92 -32.45 -10.24
N VAL A 372 -7.46 -32.91 -9.11
CA VAL A 372 -8.91 -33.16 -8.96
C VAL A 372 -9.67 -31.83 -9.02
N ALA A 373 -9.26 -30.83 -8.24
CA ALA A 373 -9.88 -29.51 -8.23
C ALA A 373 -9.83 -28.83 -9.61
N SER A 374 -8.71 -28.94 -10.32
CA SER A 374 -8.56 -28.38 -11.67
C SER A 374 -9.56 -28.98 -12.67
N ARG A 375 -9.97 -30.23 -12.50
CA ARG A 375 -10.98 -30.90 -13.35
C ARG A 375 -12.41 -30.53 -12.98
N ALA A 376 -12.62 -30.00 -11.78
CA ALA A 376 -13.92 -29.53 -11.30
C ALA A 376 -14.18 -28.06 -11.69
N ILE A 377 -13.20 -27.38 -12.29
CA ILE A 377 -13.34 -26.01 -12.77
C ILE A 377 -14.31 -25.97 -13.95
N GLU A 378 -15.26 -25.06 -13.87
CA GLU A 378 -16.25 -24.73 -14.87
C GLU A 378 -16.21 -23.23 -15.15
N ASP A 379 -16.00 -22.88 -16.42
CA ASP A 379 -16.00 -21.51 -16.88
C ASP A 379 -17.42 -20.93 -16.83
N LEU A 380 -17.56 -19.79 -16.15
CA LEU A 380 -18.77 -18.99 -16.12
C LEU A 380 -18.45 -17.60 -16.71
N PRO A 381 -18.79 -17.36 -17.99
CA PRO A 381 -18.56 -16.06 -18.60
C PRO A 381 -19.38 -14.95 -17.92
N PHE A 382 -18.87 -13.72 -17.92
CA PHE A 382 -19.54 -12.58 -17.30
C PHE A 382 -20.93 -12.34 -17.89
N GLY A 383 -21.90 -12.01 -17.03
CA GLY A 383 -23.30 -11.76 -17.39
C GLY A 383 -24.14 -13.01 -17.67
N PHE A 384 -23.55 -14.21 -17.71
CA PHE A 384 -24.30 -15.46 -17.82
C PHE A 384 -24.77 -15.93 -16.44
N ARG A 385 -25.92 -16.62 -16.43
CA ARG A 385 -26.52 -17.16 -15.21
C ARG A 385 -26.42 -18.68 -15.20
N VAL A 386 -26.07 -19.24 -14.04
CA VAL A 386 -26.06 -20.68 -13.82
C VAL A 386 -26.86 -21.04 -12.56
N PRO A 387 -27.83 -21.97 -12.65
CA PRO A 387 -28.53 -22.46 -11.48
C PRO A 387 -27.68 -23.46 -10.70
N ILE A 388 -27.74 -23.37 -9.38
CA ILE A 388 -27.15 -24.28 -8.39
C ILE A 388 -28.23 -24.56 -7.35
N GLY A 389 -28.96 -25.66 -7.51
CA GLY A 389 -30.09 -25.96 -6.63
C GLY A 389 -31.11 -24.82 -6.63
N ASP A 390 -31.34 -24.22 -5.46
CA ASP A 390 -32.29 -23.13 -5.24
C ASP A 390 -31.69 -21.72 -5.50
N LEU A 391 -30.41 -21.65 -5.89
CA LEU A 391 -29.67 -20.41 -6.11
C LEU A 391 -29.32 -20.22 -7.59
N ASP A 392 -29.32 -18.98 -8.06
CA ASP A 392 -28.76 -18.58 -9.36
C ASP A 392 -27.50 -17.73 -9.15
N ILE A 393 -26.44 -18.02 -9.90
CA ILE A 393 -25.14 -17.34 -9.84
C ILE A 393 -24.85 -16.61 -11.14
N GLU A 394 -24.36 -15.38 -11.04
CA GLU A 394 -23.90 -14.54 -12.17
C GLU A 394 -22.60 -13.83 -11.78
N LEU A 395 -21.62 -13.77 -12.70
CA LEU A 395 -20.37 -13.04 -12.50
C LEU A 395 -20.39 -11.69 -13.23
N PHE A 396 -19.72 -10.69 -12.66
CA PHE A 396 -19.43 -9.41 -13.32
C PHE A 396 -17.98 -8.99 -13.10
N PRO A 397 -17.35 -8.24 -14.04
CA PRO A 397 -15.94 -7.83 -13.89
C PRO A 397 -15.73 -6.92 -12.67
N ALA A 398 -14.77 -7.26 -11.80
CA ALA A 398 -14.44 -6.50 -10.59
C ALA A 398 -13.26 -5.53 -10.75
N GLY A 399 -12.44 -5.75 -11.77
CA GLY A 399 -11.32 -4.89 -12.17
C GLY A 399 -10.09 -4.87 -11.28
N HIS A 400 -9.97 -5.84 -10.37
CA HIS A 400 -8.84 -6.01 -9.47
C HIS A 400 -7.61 -6.66 -10.13
N ILE A 401 -7.80 -7.81 -10.77
CA ILE A 401 -6.81 -8.52 -11.61
C ILE A 401 -7.49 -9.12 -12.84
N LEU A 402 -6.72 -9.64 -13.79
CA LEU A 402 -7.27 -10.36 -14.96
C LEU A 402 -8.29 -11.42 -14.53
N GLY A 403 -9.50 -11.32 -15.08
CA GLY A 403 -10.59 -12.25 -14.78
C GLY A 403 -11.23 -12.08 -13.40
N SER A 404 -10.84 -11.08 -12.62
CA SER A 404 -11.48 -10.83 -11.32
C SER A 404 -12.96 -10.53 -11.45
N ALA A 405 -13.75 -11.13 -10.57
CA ALA A 405 -15.20 -11.13 -10.64
C ALA A 405 -15.84 -10.76 -9.31
N GLY A 406 -16.89 -9.94 -9.36
CA GLY A 406 -17.92 -9.94 -8.34
C GLY A 406 -19.01 -10.96 -8.69
N VAL A 407 -19.79 -11.34 -7.70
CA VAL A 407 -20.80 -12.41 -7.79
C VAL A 407 -22.15 -11.86 -7.39
N VAL A 408 -23.15 -12.05 -8.25
CA VAL A 408 -24.57 -11.87 -7.88
C VAL A 408 -25.15 -13.24 -7.59
N VAL A 409 -25.71 -13.40 -6.39
CA VAL A 409 -26.43 -14.59 -5.95
C VAL A 409 -27.90 -14.26 -5.79
N ARG A 410 -28.78 -15.06 -6.38
CA ARG A 410 -30.23 -14.89 -6.27
C ARG A 410 -30.89 -16.15 -5.77
N GLY A 411 -31.92 -15.99 -4.95
CA GLY A 411 -32.72 -17.11 -4.47
C GLY A 411 -33.88 -16.60 -3.62
N ALA A 412 -35.03 -17.28 -3.71
CA ALA A 412 -36.25 -16.90 -2.98
C ALA A 412 -36.64 -15.40 -3.14
N GLY A 413 -36.44 -14.84 -4.34
CA GLY A 413 -36.75 -13.43 -4.64
C GLY A 413 -35.79 -12.40 -4.03
N ARG A 414 -34.70 -12.84 -3.39
CA ARG A 414 -33.65 -11.98 -2.81
C ARG A 414 -32.40 -11.94 -3.66
N ARG A 415 -31.63 -10.87 -3.51
CA ARG A 415 -30.38 -10.60 -4.23
C ARG A 415 -29.27 -10.29 -3.24
N ILE A 416 -28.18 -11.04 -3.34
CA ILE A 416 -26.93 -10.81 -2.59
C ILE A 416 -25.84 -10.51 -3.62
N VAL A 417 -25.01 -9.51 -3.36
CA VAL A 417 -23.83 -9.21 -4.17
C VAL A 417 -22.60 -9.40 -3.31
N VAL A 418 -21.66 -10.24 -3.76
CA VAL A 418 -20.32 -10.34 -3.18
C VAL A 418 -19.36 -9.64 -4.12
N SER A 419 -18.68 -8.60 -3.67
CA SER A 419 -17.84 -7.78 -4.55
C SER A 419 -16.59 -8.51 -5.05
N GLY A 420 -16.08 -9.47 -4.27
CA GLY A 420 -14.67 -9.86 -4.36
C GLY A 420 -13.77 -8.66 -4.05
N ASP A 421 -12.54 -8.69 -4.54
CA ASP A 421 -11.69 -7.51 -4.54
C ASP A 421 -11.99 -6.68 -5.79
N VAL A 422 -12.14 -5.37 -5.62
CA VAL A 422 -12.59 -4.45 -6.66
C VAL A 422 -11.56 -3.35 -6.91
N SER A 423 -11.48 -2.87 -8.14
CA SER A 423 -10.78 -1.64 -8.48
C SER A 423 -11.65 -0.77 -9.37
N VAL A 424 -11.87 0.48 -8.97
CA VAL A 424 -12.60 1.46 -9.78
C VAL A 424 -11.70 2.18 -10.78
N GLU A 425 -10.40 2.18 -10.54
CA GLU A 425 -9.40 2.81 -11.39
C GLU A 425 -9.00 1.87 -12.53
N ARG A 426 -8.80 2.42 -13.73
CA ARG A 426 -8.41 1.61 -14.89
C ARG A 426 -7.01 1.02 -14.68
N GLN A 427 -6.91 -0.30 -14.75
CA GLN A 427 -5.65 -1.05 -14.81
C GLN A 427 -5.39 -1.51 -16.24
N LEU A 428 -4.13 -1.68 -16.62
CA LEU A 428 -3.76 -2.18 -17.95
C LEU A 428 -3.96 -3.69 -18.06
N GLY A 429 -3.66 -4.42 -16.99
CA GLY A 429 -3.72 -5.88 -16.93
C GLY A 429 -5.07 -6.49 -16.54
N ALA A 430 -6.11 -5.68 -16.32
CA ALA A 430 -7.43 -6.16 -15.91
C ALA A 430 -8.55 -5.46 -16.69
N GLU A 431 -9.67 -6.14 -16.85
CA GLU A 431 -10.92 -5.54 -17.30
C GLU A 431 -11.35 -4.44 -16.31
N PRO A 432 -11.95 -3.31 -16.74
CA PRO A 432 -12.47 -2.34 -15.78
C PRO A 432 -13.65 -2.93 -15.01
N LEU A 433 -13.84 -2.50 -13.76
CA LEU A 433 -15.07 -2.77 -13.01
C LEU A 433 -16.29 -2.37 -13.85
N SER A 434 -17.24 -3.29 -13.98
CA SER A 434 -18.49 -3.06 -14.71
C SER A 434 -19.65 -3.65 -13.91
N LEU A 435 -20.35 -2.81 -13.17
CA LEU A 435 -21.52 -3.19 -12.38
C LEU A 435 -22.74 -3.31 -13.31
N PRO A 436 -23.32 -4.51 -13.48
CA PRO A 436 -24.51 -4.67 -14.30
C PRO A 436 -25.77 -4.23 -13.52
N VAL A 437 -26.87 -3.92 -14.23
CA VAL A 437 -28.19 -3.58 -13.63
C VAL A 437 -28.69 -4.63 -12.63
N THR A 438 -28.18 -5.85 -12.79
CA THR A 438 -28.40 -7.00 -11.94
C THR A 438 -27.78 -6.88 -10.54
N THR A 439 -26.99 -5.84 -10.27
CA THR A 439 -26.44 -5.48 -8.95
C THR A 439 -27.25 -4.39 -8.25
N GLU A 440 -28.10 -3.64 -8.96
CA GLU A 440 -28.89 -2.56 -8.37
C GLU A 440 -29.90 -3.08 -7.33
N GLU A 441 -30.27 -2.28 -6.33
CA GLU A 441 -31.30 -2.61 -5.32
C GLU A 441 -31.08 -3.97 -4.63
N THR A 442 -29.82 -4.29 -4.36
CA THR A 442 -29.41 -5.54 -3.70
C THR A 442 -29.84 -5.56 -2.24
N ASP A 443 -30.33 -6.69 -1.73
CA ASP A 443 -30.69 -6.84 -0.31
C ASP A 443 -29.45 -6.78 0.58
N LEU A 444 -28.38 -7.52 0.23
CA LEU A 444 -27.10 -7.50 0.94
C LEU A 444 -25.92 -7.34 -0.02
N LEU A 445 -25.15 -6.27 0.16
CA LEU A 445 -23.82 -6.12 -0.45
C LEU A 445 -22.74 -6.57 0.55
N VAL A 446 -22.09 -7.69 0.26
CA VAL A 446 -20.88 -8.15 0.93
C VAL A 446 -19.67 -7.55 0.20
N MET A 447 -19.05 -6.54 0.80
CA MET A 447 -18.02 -5.71 0.14
C MET A 447 -16.66 -5.86 0.81
N GLU A 448 -15.59 -5.94 0.01
CA GLU A 448 -14.23 -5.84 0.53
C GLU A 448 -13.98 -4.50 1.25
N SER A 449 -12.98 -4.47 2.11
CA SER A 449 -12.67 -3.29 2.92
C SER A 449 -11.16 -3.10 3.15
N THR A 450 -10.33 -3.63 2.25
CA THR A 450 -8.86 -3.62 2.33
C THR A 450 -8.30 -2.22 2.52
N CYS A 451 -8.77 -1.28 1.69
CA CYS A 451 -8.32 0.10 1.65
C CYS A 451 -9.43 1.10 2.05
N CYS A 452 -10.39 0.66 2.88
CA CYS A 452 -11.54 1.49 3.26
C CYS A 452 -11.18 2.71 4.14
N ASP A 453 -10.00 2.72 4.76
CA ASP A 453 -9.47 3.86 5.50
C ASP A 453 -8.44 4.69 4.73
N ALA A 454 -8.05 4.26 3.52
CA ALA A 454 -7.07 4.94 2.69
C ALA A 454 -7.73 5.93 1.69
N LEU A 455 -7.02 7.00 1.39
CA LEU A 455 -7.22 7.83 0.21
C LEU A 455 -5.92 7.86 -0.57
N HIS A 456 -5.97 7.45 -1.83
CA HIS A 456 -4.80 7.46 -2.67
C HIS A 456 -4.77 8.72 -3.54
N MET A 457 -3.56 9.11 -3.96
CA MET A 457 -3.40 10.00 -5.11
C MET A 457 -4.03 9.36 -6.35
N SER A 458 -4.31 10.17 -7.38
CA SER A 458 -4.76 9.62 -8.66
C SER A 458 -3.76 8.58 -9.17
N ARG A 459 -4.26 7.51 -9.78
CA ARG A 459 -3.43 6.44 -10.33
C ARG A 459 -2.39 6.97 -11.32
N GLU A 460 -2.79 7.91 -12.18
CA GLU A 460 -1.90 8.53 -13.15
C GLU A 460 -0.71 9.26 -12.48
N ALA A 461 -0.95 10.00 -11.40
CA ALA A 461 0.14 10.67 -10.67
C ALA A 461 1.12 9.68 -10.04
N MET A 462 0.62 8.56 -9.50
CA MET A 462 1.48 7.50 -8.94
C MET A 462 2.27 6.76 -10.03
N VAL A 463 1.65 6.52 -11.18
CA VAL A 463 2.30 5.94 -12.37
C VAL A 463 3.40 6.87 -12.87
N GLU A 464 3.12 8.17 -12.98
CA GLU A 464 4.10 9.14 -13.47
C GLU A 464 5.30 9.25 -12.52
N ASP A 465 5.09 9.22 -11.20
CA ASP A 465 6.19 9.20 -10.24
C ASP A 465 7.05 7.94 -10.39
N LEU A 466 6.42 6.75 -10.54
CA LEU A 466 7.17 5.51 -10.79
C LEU A 466 7.98 5.62 -12.10
N VAL A 467 7.34 6.03 -13.18
CA VAL A 467 7.96 6.12 -14.52
C VAL A 467 9.15 7.08 -14.52
N ARG A 468 8.97 8.27 -13.92
CA ARG A 468 10.04 9.25 -13.74
C ARG A 468 11.21 8.65 -12.94
N SER A 469 10.91 8.01 -11.81
CA SER A 469 11.93 7.45 -10.91
C SER A 469 12.71 6.32 -11.57
N VAL A 470 12.04 5.46 -12.35
CA VAL A 470 12.69 4.41 -13.12
C VAL A 470 13.61 5.02 -14.18
N ARG A 471 13.10 6.01 -14.92
CA ARG A 471 13.87 6.71 -15.95
C ARG A 471 15.15 7.32 -15.38
N GLU A 472 15.05 8.06 -14.27
CA GLU A 472 16.19 8.70 -13.62
C GLU A 472 17.28 7.70 -13.24
N VAL A 473 16.92 6.55 -12.67
CA VAL A 473 17.90 5.51 -12.30
C VAL A 473 18.55 4.91 -13.55
N CYS A 474 17.74 4.56 -14.55
CA CYS A 474 18.24 3.90 -15.76
C CYS A 474 19.06 4.85 -16.65
N GLU A 475 18.73 6.13 -16.77
CA GLU A 475 19.51 7.12 -17.51
C GLU A 475 20.90 7.35 -16.90
N ASN A 476 21.03 7.15 -15.57
CA ASN A 476 22.32 7.16 -14.87
C ASN A 476 23.09 5.83 -14.97
N GLY A 477 22.64 4.90 -15.81
CA GLY A 477 23.29 3.60 -16.04
C GLY A 477 22.97 2.54 -14.97
N GLY A 478 22.00 2.80 -14.10
CA GLY A 478 21.58 1.89 -13.04
C GLY A 478 20.52 0.87 -13.46
N ARG A 479 20.25 -0.06 -12.53
CA ARG A 479 19.18 -1.06 -12.60
C ARG A 479 18.16 -0.83 -11.51
N VAL A 480 16.91 -1.12 -11.82
CA VAL A 480 15.81 -1.07 -10.85
C VAL A 480 15.31 -2.48 -10.56
N LEU A 481 15.24 -2.86 -9.29
CA LEU A 481 14.48 -4.03 -8.85
C LEU A 481 13.10 -3.61 -8.35
N ILE A 482 12.07 -4.28 -8.84
CA ILE A 482 10.70 -4.12 -8.37
C ILE A 482 10.18 -5.47 -7.86
N PRO A 483 10.23 -5.72 -6.53
CA PRO A 483 9.58 -6.87 -5.95
C PRO A 483 8.06 -6.75 -6.10
N ALA A 484 7.41 -7.78 -6.63
CA ALA A 484 5.96 -7.79 -6.86
C ALA A 484 5.30 -9.14 -6.55
N THR A 485 3.99 -9.12 -6.33
CA THR A 485 3.17 -10.34 -6.31
C THR A 485 3.19 -10.99 -7.70
N ALA A 486 3.14 -12.33 -7.73
CA ALA A 486 3.22 -13.08 -8.98
C ALA A 486 2.04 -12.79 -9.93
N LEU A 487 0.88 -12.50 -9.36
CA LEU A 487 -0.38 -12.30 -10.06
C LEU A 487 -0.92 -10.89 -9.80
N GLY A 488 -1.22 -10.18 -10.89
CA GLY A 488 -1.73 -8.82 -10.90
C GLY A 488 -0.60 -7.80 -10.98
N ARG A 489 0.10 -7.59 -9.87
CA ARG A 489 1.02 -6.44 -9.76
C ARG A 489 2.19 -6.49 -10.72
N ALA A 490 2.84 -7.64 -10.85
CA ALA A 490 4.01 -7.78 -11.73
C ALA A 490 3.64 -7.48 -13.19
N GLN A 491 2.47 -7.94 -13.64
CA GLN A 491 1.96 -7.73 -14.99
C GLN A 491 1.61 -6.27 -15.23
N GLU A 492 0.92 -5.63 -14.28
CA GLU A 492 0.55 -4.22 -14.37
C GLU A 492 1.79 -3.31 -14.47
N ILE A 493 2.81 -3.56 -13.65
CA ILE A 493 4.06 -2.79 -13.70
C ILE A 493 4.78 -3.02 -15.02
N ALA A 494 4.89 -4.27 -15.48
CA ALA A 494 5.55 -4.58 -16.74
C ALA A 494 4.87 -3.91 -17.94
N LEU A 495 3.52 -3.92 -17.99
CA LEU A 495 2.73 -3.22 -19.02
C LEU A 495 2.89 -1.71 -18.93
N THR A 496 2.88 -1.14 -17.72
CA THR A 496 3.06 0.29 -17.51
C THR A 496 4.43 0.75 -18.03
N LEU A 497 5.50 0.03 -17.68
CA LEU A 497 6.85 0.37 -18.10
C LEU A 497 7.06 0.16 -19.60
N SER A 498 6.53 -0.91 -20.19
CA SER A 498 6.67 -1.15 -21.63
C SER A 498 5.92 -0.13 -22.48
N SER A 499 4.80 0.40 -21.97
CA SER A 499 4.02 1.46 -22.60
C SER A 499 4.67 2.85 -22.45
N ARG A 500 5.11 3.20 -21.24
CA ARG A 500 5.59 4.56 -20.89
C ARG A 500 7.10 4.76 -21.08
N LEU A 501 7.88 3.68 -21.10
CA LEU A 501 9.34 3.66 -21.27
C LEU A 501 9.75 2.63 -22.34
N PRO A 502 9.35 2.85 -23.61
CA PRO A 502 9.54 1.86 -24.69
C PRO A 502 11.00 1.54 -25.02
N ASP A 503 11.96 2.37 -24.58
CA ASP A 503 13.38 2.13 -24.83
C ASP A 503 14.07 1.34 -23.72
N LEU A 504 13.38 1.06 -22.61
CA LEU A 504 13.95 0.34 -21.48
C LEU A 504 13.60 -1.15 -21.52
N PRO A 505 14.59 -2.05 -21.40
CA PRO A 505 14.32 -3.47 -21.26
C PRO A 505 13.78 -3.78 -19.86
N VAL A 506 12.78 -4.65 -19.81
CA VAL A 506 12.17 -5.15 -18.58
C VAL A 506 12.32 -6.66 -18.53
N LEU A 507 12.87 -7.17 -17.43
CA LEU A 507 12.91 -8.60 -17.12
C LEU A 507 11.78 -8.94 -16.15
N ILE A 508 11.10 -10.07 -16.41
CA ILE A 508 10.13 -10.65 -15.47
C ILE A 508 10.61 -12.04 -15.00
N ASP A 509 10.73 -12.22 -13.70
CA ASP A 509 11.29 -13.44 -13.08
C ASP A 509 10.31 -14.10 -12.10
N GLY A 510 10.51 -15.40 -11.88
CA GLY A 510 9.70 -16.23 -11.00
C GLY A 510 8.34 -16.57 -11.60
N LEU A 511 7.39 -16.88 -10.70
CA LEU A 511 6.02 -17.24 -11.07
C LEU A 511 5.33 -16.14 -11.90
N ALA A 512 5.73 -14.88 -11.73
CA ALA A 512 5.22 -13.76 -12.51
C ALA A 512 5.42 -13.95 -14.03
N GLY A 513 6.51 -14.60 -14.45
CA GLY A 513 6.76 -14.90 -15.86
C GLY A 513 5.79 -15.95 -16.43
N ASN A 514 5.41 -16.96 -15.64
CA ASN A 514 4.39 -17.93 -16.03
C ASN A 514 3.00 -17.28 -16.11
N VAL A 515 2.66 -16.43 -15.14
CA VAL A 515 1.39 -15.70 -15.13
C VAL A 515 1.28 -14.75 -16.33
N ALA A 516 2.39 -14.08 -16.70
CA ALA A 516 2.44 -13.20 -17.86
C ALA A 516 2.10 -13.92 -19.19
N GLU A 517 2.44 -15.21 -19.32
CA GLU A 517 2.05 -16.02 -20.49
C GLU A 517 0.52 -16.22 -20.55
N THR A 518 -0.14 -16.42 -19.41
CA THR A 518 -1.61 -16.51 -19.35
C THR A 518 -2.27 -15.17 -19.69
N TYR A 519 -1.74 -14.05 -19.20
CA TYR A 519 -2.25 -12.72 -19.57
C TYR A 519 -2.22 -12.50 -21.09
N GLY A 520 -1.14 -12.92 -21.76
CA GLY A 520 -1.03 -12.80 -23.21
C GLY A 520 -2.07 -13.62 -23.99
N ARG A 521 -2.58 -14.72 -23.43
CA ARG A 521 -3.62 -15.57 -24.08
C ARG A 521 -5.04 -15.02 -23.90
N HIS A 522 -5.26 -14.21 -22.86
CA HIS A 522 -6.53 -13.54 -22.58
C HIS A 522 -6.57 -12.08 -23.06
N ALA A 523 -5.47 -11.58 -23.62
CA ALA A 523 -5.49 -10.34 -24.38
C ALA A 523 -6.38 -10.53 -25.62
N GLU A 524 -7.50 -9.82 -25.70
CA GLU A 524 -8.37 -9.84 -26.89
C GLU A 524 -7.56 -9.56 -28.16
N ALA A 525 -7.97 -10.13 -29.29
CA ALA A 525 -7.23 -10.05 -30.56
C ALA A 525 -6.98 -8.62 -31.08
N THR A 526 -7.76 -7.63 -30.61
CA THR A 526 -7.60 -6.19 -30.92
C THR A 526 -6.76 -5.43 -29.88
N ALA A 527 -6.40 -6.06 -28.76
CA ALA A 527 -5.69 -5.48 -27.63
C ALA A 527 -4.25 -6.02 -27.52
N ALA A 528 -3.47 -5.95 -28.61
CA ALA A 528 -2.03 -6.27 -28.60
C ALA A 528 -1.25 -5.54 -27.48
N GLU A 529 -1.79 -4.40 -27.01
CA GLU A 529 -1.28 -3.61 -25.88
C GLU A 529 -1.36 -4.31 -24.51
N ARG A 530 -2.10 -5.43 -24.38
CA ARG A 530 -2.21 -6.21 -23.12
C ARG A 530 -1.28 -7.43 -23.05
N ALA A 531 -0.54 -7.72 -24.12
CA ALA A 531 0.46 -8.78 -24.08
C ALA A 531 1.62 -8.37 -23.18
N VAL A 532 1.69 -8.96 -21.98
CA VAL A 532 2.72 -8.62 -20.99
C VAL A 532 4.11 -8.92 -21.54
N LEU A 533 4.31 -10.09 -22.15
CA LEU A 533 5.58 -10.47 -22.76
C LEU A 533 5.70 -9.88 -24.17
N SER A 534 6.86 -9.31 -24.46
CA SER A 534 7.19 -8.66 -25.73
C SER A 534 8.71 -8.66 -25.95
N ASP A 535 9.18 -8.06 -27.05
CA ASP A 535 10.63 -7.85 -27.24
C ASP A 535 11.25 -7.00 -26.12
N ARG A 536 10.44 -6.15 -25.47
CA ARG A 536 10.84 -5.26 -24.37
C ARG A 536 10.71 -5.92 -23.01
N VAL A 537 9.68 -6.75 -22.82
CA VAL A 537 9.40 -7.45 -21.56
C VAL A 537 9.70 -8.93 -21.74
N ARG A 538 10.86 -9.36 -21.24
CA ARG A 538 11.34 -10.73 -21.42
C ARG A 538 11.28 -11.53 -20.12
N ARG A 539 10.81 -12.76 -20.22
CA ARG A 539 10.90 -13.73 -19.13
C ARG A 539 12.35 -14.14 -18.90
N VAL A 540 12.78 -14.16 -17.64
CA VAL A 540 14.09 -14.67 -17.24
C VAL A 540 14.10 -16.20 -17.41
N LYS A 541 14.96 -16.70 -18.29
CA LYS A 541 15.16 -18.15 -18.54
C LYS A 541 16.34 -18.70 -17.74
N ASP A 542 17.46 -17.97 -17.74
CA ASP A 542 18.64 -18.26 -16.95
C ASP A 542 18.99 -17.05 -16.10
N ARG A 543 18.61 -17.11 -14.81
CA ARG A 543 18.83 -16.01 -13.86
C ARG A 543 20.32 -15.73 -13.66
N ARG A 544 21.17 -16.75 -13.66
CA ARG A 544 22.61 -16.56 -13.42
C ARG A 544 23.26 -15.84 -14.59
N ALA A 545 22.87 -16.18 -15.82
CA ALA A 545 23.31 -15.46 -17.00
C ALA A 545 22.83 -14.00 -16.98
N GLU A 546 21.55 -13.76 -16.72
CA GLU A 546 20.99 -12.41 -16.69
C GLU A 546 21.61 -11.53 -15.58
N GLN A 547 21.94 -12.07 -14.40
CA GLN A 547 22.68 -11.32 -13.37
C GLN A 547 24.07 -10.85 -13.85
N LEU A 548 24.70 -11.59 -14.78
CA LEU A 548 26.00 -11.25 -15.34
C LEU A 548 25.93 -10.31 -16.56
N THR A 549 24.80 -10.28 -17.28
CA THR A 549 24.69 -9.52 -18.54
C THR A 549 23.72 -8.34 -18.47
N PHE A 550 22.70 -8.40 -17.62
CA PHE A 550 21.73 -7.33 -17.46
C PHE A 550 22.34 -6.21 -16.61
N ARG A 551 22.65 -5.09 -17.28
CA ARG A 551 23.38 -3.95 -16.69
C ARG A 551 22.55 -2.68 -16.61
N GLN A 552 21.48 -2.55 -17.40
CA GLN A 552 20.60 -1.37 -17.41
C GLN A 552 19.17 -1.84 -17.71
N GLY A 553 18.20 -1.27 -16.99
CA GLY A 553 16.77 -1.57 -17.14
C GLY A 553 16.13 -2.03 -15.83
N VAL A 554 14.97 -2.66 -15.95
CA VAL A 554 14.13 -3.03 -14.79
C VAL A 554 14.01 -4.53 -14.65
N VAL A 555 14.08 -5.04 -13.42
CA VAL A 555 13.75 -6.42 -13.07
C VAL A 555 12.50 -6.42 -12.19
N VAL A 556 11.42 -7.01 -12.67
CA VAL A 556 10.20 -7.29 -11.90
C VAL A 556 10.26 -8.75 -11.44
N SER A 557 10.28 -8.99 -10.13
CA SER A 557 10.52 -10.34 -9.60
C SER A 557 9.66 -10.67 -8.39
N THR A 558 9.31 -11.94 -8.23
CA THR A 558 8.64 -12.47 -7.03
C THR A 558 9.67 -12.86 -5.95
N ALA A 559 9.39 -12.79 -4.65
CA ALA A 559 8.15 -12.38 -4.01
C ALA A 559 8.17 -10.91 -3.56
N GLY A 560 7.01 -10.25 -3.62
CA GLY A 560 6.86 -8.81 -3.36
C GLY A 560 7.26 -8.33 -1.96
N THR A 561 7.33 -9.23 -0.97
CA THR A 561 7.73 -8.91 0.41
C THR A 561 9.17 -9.29 0.75
N LEU A 562 9.94 -9.81 -0.22
CA LEU A 562 11.34 -10.24 -0.06
C LEU A 562 11.57 -11.37 0.98
N ARG A 563 10.53 -12.09 1.38
CA ARG A 563 10.66 -13.29 2.26
C ARG A 563 11.31 -14.50 1.57
N GLY A 564 11.46 -14.45 0.25
CA GLY A 564 12.02 -15.54 -0.53
C GLY A 564 11.85 -15.33 -2.03
N GLY A 565 12.11 -16.40 -2.78
CA GLY A 565 11.99 -16.40 -4.23
C GLY A 565 13.10 -15.62 -4.94
N PRO A 566 12.98 -15.44 -6.27
CA PRO A 566 14.02 -14.81 -7.08
C PRO A 566 14.34 -13.34 -6.72
N ALA A 567 13.40 -12.61 -6.12
CA ALA A 567 13.60 -11.21 -5.76
C ALA A 567 14.69 -11.05 -4.69
N VAL A 568 14.85 -12.03 -3.79
CA VAL A 568 15.97 -12.06 -2.82
C VAL A 568 17.31 -12.18 -3.54
N ILE A 569 17.38 -13.03 -4.57
CA ILE A 569 18.59 -13.25 -5.37
C ILE A 569 18.96 -11.97 -6.14
N TRP A 570 17.97 -11.28 -6.73
CA TRP A 570 18.18 -10.00 -7.39
C TRP A 570 18.55 -8.89 -6.40
N ALA A 571 17.90 -8.84 -5.22
CA ALA A 571 18.16 -7.83 -4.21
C ALA A 571 19.63 -7.86 -3.75
N ARG A 572 20.23 -9.06 -3.63
CA ARG A 572 21.65 -9.21 -3.32
C ARG A 572 22.60 -8.59 -4.34
N ASP A 573 22.22 -8.63 -5.62
CA ASP A 573 23.03 -8.09 -6.70
C ASP A 573 22.80 -6.58 -6.91
N ILE A 574 21.62 -6.08 -6.51
CA ILE A 574 21.17 -4.72 -6.80
C ILE A 574 21.39 -3.79 -5.60
N LEU A 575 21.04 -4.20 -4.38
CA LEU A 575 21.09 -3.37 -3.17
C LEU A 575 22.50 -2.83 -2.83
N PRO A 576 23.60 -3.57 -3.02
CA PRO A 576 24.93 -3.06 -2.70
C PRO A 576 25.45 -1.97 -3.64
N ASP A 577 24.79 -1.64 -4.75
CA ASP A 577 25.33 -0.69 -5.72
C ASP A 577 24.55 0.64 -5.66
N PRO A 578 25.21 1.78 -5.34
CA PRO A 578 24.54 3.07 -5.23
C PRO A 578 24.00 3.63 -6.55
N ALA A 579 24.41 3.08 -7.70
CA ALA A 579 23.80 3.45 -8.99
C ALA A 579 22.41 2.81 -9.19
N ASN A 580 22.07 1.77 -8.42
CA ASN A 580 20.85 1.02 -8.57
C ASN A 580 19.73 1.52 -7.63
N ALA A 581 18.53 0.97 -7.83
CA ALA A 581 17.40 1.20 -6.95
C ALA A 581 16.54 -0.05 -6.72
N LEU A 582 15.82 -0.06 -5.59
CA LEU A 582 14.76 -1.02 -5.30
C LEU A 582 13.46 -0.26 -5.00
N PHE A 583 12.43 -0.50 -5.82
CA PHE A 583 11.14 0.16 -5.70
C PHE A 583 10.08 -0.81 -5.18
N ILE A 584 9.49 -0.47 -4.04
CA ILE A 584 8.41 -1.25 -3.42
C ILE A 584 7.08 -0.72 -3.93
N CYS A 585 6.34 -1.55 -4.66
CA CYS A 585 5.05 -1.18 -5.20
C CYS A 585 3.86 -1.76 -4.41
N GLY A 586 4.07 -2.83 -3.64
CA GLY A 586 3.00 -3.52 -2.89
C GLY A 586 2.98 -3.21 -1.39
N TYR A 587 1.94 -3.70 -0.73
CA TYR A 587 1.89 -3.79 0.74
C TYR A 587 3.06 -4.64 1.27
N GLN A 588 3.53 -4.30 2.46
CA GLN A 588 4.60 -5.01 3.16
C GLN A 588 4.10 -5.36 4.56
N ASP A 589 4.13 -6.65 4.90
CA ASP A 589 3.85 -7.09 6.28
C ASP A 589 4.85 -6.46 7.25
N GLU A 590 4.43 -6.25 8.50
CA GLU A 590 5.22 -5.56 9.52
C GLU A 590 6.59 -6.23 9.78
N ASP A 591 6.64 -7.55 9.69
CA ASP A 591 7.83 -8.38 9.92
C ASP A 591 8.55 -8.78 8.61
N ALA A 592 8.08 -8.32 7.44
CA ALA A 592 8.70 -8.64 6.17
C ALA A 592 10.01 -7.86 5.93
N PRO A 593 11.03 -8.45 5.26
CA PRO A 593 12.26 -7.72 4.91
C PRO A 593 12.00 -6.44 4.11
N GLY A 594 10.99 -6.43 3.22
CA GLY A 594 10.65 -5.22 2.49
C GLY A 594 10.10 -4.08 3.35
N ARG A 595 9.46 -4.35 4.51
CA ARG A 595 9.08 -3.30 5.47
C ARG A 595 10.32 -2.66 6.10
N ARG A 596 11.26 -3.48 6.55
CA ARG A 596 12.54 -3.01 7.11
C ARG A 596 13.34 -2.21 6.09
N LEU A 597 13.27 -2.57 4.81
CA LEU A 597 13.96 -1.86 3.74
C LEU A 597 13.45 -0.42 3.57
N LEU A 598 12.16 -0.16 3.78
CA LEU A 598 11.61 1.21 3.73
C LEU A 598 12.18 2.13 4.81
N GLU A 599 12.57 1.57 5.95
CA GLU A 599 13.23 2.31 7.04
C GLU A 599 14.69 2.67 6.69
N LEU A 600 15.22 2.10 5.62
CA LEU A 600 16.58 2.35 5.09
C LEU A 600 16.54 3.22 3.81
N ALA A 601 15.49 4.01 3.60
CA ALA A 601 15.28 4.83 2.40
C ALA A 601 16.43 5.80 2.09
N ASP A 602 17.16 6.27 3.10
CA ASP A 602 18.32 7.16 2.97
C ASP A 602 19.64 6.42 2.61
N GLY A 603 19.57 5.13 2.26
CA GLY A 603 20.63 4.42 1.54
C GLY A 603 21.84 4.00 2.35
N ASN A 604 21.71 3.83 3.68
CA ASN A 604 22.80 3.36 4.54
C ASN A 604 22.30 2.34 5.57
N GLY A 605 22.72 1.08 5.44
CA GLY A 605 22.48 0.06 6.45
C GLY A 605 22.69 -1.37 5.95
N THR A 606 22.20 -2.32 6.74
CA THR A 606 22.21 -3.74 6.41
C THR A 606 20.78 -4.26 6.49
N LEU A 607 20.36 -5.01 5.48
CA LEU A 607 19.09 -5.73 5.45
C LEU A 607 19.37 -7.23 5.64
N ASP A 608 18.67 -7.86 6.57
CA ASP A 608 18.69 -9.31 6.72
C ASP A 608 17.77 -9.95 5.67
N LEU A 609 18.36 -10.71 4.75
CA LEU A 609 17.63 -11.55 3.80
C LEU A 609 17.69 -13.03 4.25
N PRO A 610 16.80 -13.91 3.76
CA PRO A 610 16.72 -15.31 4.20
C PRO A 610 18.03 -16.10 4.14
N ASP A 611 18.92 -15.76 3.23
CA ASP A 611 20.22 -16.39 2.99
C ASP A 611 21.40 -15.59 3.61
N GLY A 612 21.12 -14.56 4.41
CA GLY A 612 22.09 -13.73 5.12
C GLY A 612 21.98 -12.20 4.86
N PRO A 613 22.77 -11.39 5.58
CA PRO A 613 22.72 -9.93 5.48
C PRO A 613 23.26 -9.39 4.15
N VAL A 614 22.74 -8.23 3.71
CA VAL A 614 23.21 -7.47 2.54
C VAL A 614 23.33 -5.97 2.86
N GLU A 615 24.38 -5.31 2.34
CA GLU A 615 24.50 -3.86 2.41
C GLU A 615 23.46 -3.17 1.52
N VAL A 616 22.79 -2.16 2.05
CA VAL A 616 21.85 -1.32 1.32
C VAL A 616 22.54 0.01 1.02
N ARG A 617 22.94 0.18 -0.24
CA ARG A 617 23.50 1.43 -0.81
C ARG A 617 22.67 1.97 -1.97
N ALA A 618 21.88 1.11 -2.61
CA ALA A 618 20.91 1.48 -3.64
C ALA A 618 19.80 2.38 -3.09
N ALA A 619 19.20 3.20 -3.95
CA ALA A 619 18.05 4.01 -3.58
C ALA A 619 16.83 3.12 -3.32
N VAL A 620 16.10 3.39 -2.22
CA VAL A 620 14.86 2.67 -1.90
C VAL A 620 13.69 3.65 -1.90
N ARG A 621 12.62 3.32 -2.63
CA ARG A 621 11.41 4.15 -2.69
C ARG A 621 10.16 3.28 -2.67
N GLN A 622 9.05 3.85 -2.18
CA GLN A 622 7.74 3.21 -2.20
C GLN A 622 6.80 3.93 -3.18
N PHE A 623 6.00 3.14 -3.90
CA PHE A 623 4.96 3.62 -4.81
C PHE A 623 3.65 2.90 -4.52
N GLN A 624 2.58 3.63 -4.24
CA GLN A 624 1.30 3.04 -3.80
C GLN A 624 0.41 2.61 -4.97
N LEU A 625 0.89 1.71 -5.84
CA LEU A 625 0.15 1.29 -7.05
C LEU A 625 -0.93 0.22 -6.80
N GLY A 626 -1.61 0.27 -5.65
CA GLY A 626 -2.67 -0.66 -5.21
C GLY A 626 -3.66 -1.04 -6.31
N ALA A 627 -4.13 -2.29 -6.29
CA ALA A 627 -5.18 -2.80 -7.18
C ALA A 627 -6.55 -2.88 -6.47
N HIS A 628 -6.66 -2.41 -5.24
CA HIS A 628 -7.91 -2.31 -4.50
C HIS A 628 -8.49 -0.90 -4.61
N ALA A 629 -9.81 -0.80 -4.58
CA ALA A 629 -10.51 0.46 -4.46
C ALA A 629 -10.19 1.08 -3.09
N ASP A 630 -9.80 2.35 -3.10
CA ASP A 630 -9.68 3.13 -1.89
C ASP A 630 -11.07 3.51 -1.35
N ARG A 631 -11.12 4.29 -0.27
CA ARG A 631 -12.38 4.73 0.33
C ARG A 631 -13.31 5.40 -0.70
N ARG A 632 -12.80 6.20 -1.64
CA ARG A 632 -13.63 6.86 -2.67
C ARG A 632 -14.21 5.84 -3.65
N GLY A 633 -13.37 4.90 -4.09
CA GLY A 633 -13.81 3.83 -4.98
C GLY A 633 -14.88 2.94 -4.36
N LEU A 634 -14.70 2.52 -3.10
CA LEU A 634 -15.69 1.70 -2.39
C LEU A 634 -17.02 2.44 -2.20
N LEU A 635 -16.99 3.73 -1.87
CA LEU A 635 -18.21 4.55 -1.78
C LEU A 635 -18.91 4.69 -3.13
N ARG A 636 -18.16 4.79 -4.23
CA ARG A 636 -18.72 4.79 -5.58
C ARG A 636 -19.43 3.47 -5.90
N VAL A 637 -18.86 2.33 -5.54
CA VAL A 637 -19.51 1.02 -5.68
C VAL A 637 -20.83 0.98 -4.92
N ILE A 638 -20.85 1.43 -3.65
CA ILE A 638 -22.08 1.51 -2.85
C ILE A 638 -23.12 2.44 -3.51
N ASP A 639 -22.69 3.60 -4.00
CA ASP A 639 -23.56 4.58 -4.65
C ASP A 639 -24.17 4.02 -5.96
N GLU A 640 -23.45 3.17 -6.71
CA GLU A 640 -23.97 2.52 -7.93
C GLU A 640 -24.88 1.31 -7.60
N VAL A 641 -24.51 0.47 -6.62
CA VAL A 641 -25.26 -0.73 -6.22
C VAL A 641 -26.57 -0.38 -5.48
N GLN A 642 -26.59 0.71 -4.72
CA GLN A 642 -27.72 1.12 -3.85
C GLN A 642 -28.25 -0.04 -2.96
N PRO A 643 -27.38 -0.70 -2.16
CA PRO A 643 -27.79 -1.86 -1.36
C PRO A 643 -28.69 -1.46 -0.19
N HIS A 644 -29.57 -2.38 0.24
CA HIS A 644 -30.35 -2.22 1.45
C HIS A 644 -29.45 -2.35 2.70
N GLU A 645 -28.58 -3.36 2.73
CA GLU A 645 -27.63 -3.59 3.81
C GLU A 645 -26.21 -3.86 3.27
N ILE A 646 -25.19 -3.46 4.04
CA ILE A 646 -23.77 -3.59 3.67
C ILE A 646 -23.02 -4.38 4.73
N MET A 647 -22.45 -5.51 4.35
CA MET A 647 -21.54 -6.28 5.19
C MET A 647 -20.10 -6.06 4.71
N LEU A 648 -19.25 -5.56 5.59
CA LEU A 648 -17.83 -5.38 5.30
C LEU A 648 -17.07 -6.69 5.58
N VAL A 649 -16.29 -7.12 4.61
CA VAL A 649 -15.38 -8.27 4.69
C VAL A 649 -14.01 -7.87 4.14
N HIS A 650 -13.04 -8.77 4.19
CA HIS A 650 -11.70 -8.65 3.65
C HIS A 650 -11.04 -7.30 4.02
N GLY A 651 -10.80 -7.10 5.32
CA GLY A 651 -10.26 -5.85 5.83
C GLY A 651 -10.06 -5.88 7.33
N ARG A 652 -9.26 -4.95 7.86
CA ARG A 652 -8.89 -4.92 9.29
C ARG A 652 -10.04 -4.38 10.13
N GLU A 653 -10.31 -4.99 11.28
CA GLU A 653 -11.42 -4.65 12.16
C GLU A 653 -11.49 -3.14 12.50
N GLU A 654 -10.36 -2.52 12.81
CA GLU A 654 -10.31 -1.10 13.18
C GLU A 654 -10.67 -0.17 12.02
N ALA A 655 -10.17 -0.46 10.81
CA ALA A 655 -10.48 0.27 9.59
C ALA A 655 -11.97 0.11 9.25
N GLN A 656 -12.48 -1.13 9.30
CA GLN A 656 -13.90 -1.41 9.12
C GLN A 656 -14.78 -0.66 10.12
N ARG A 657 -14.39 -0.60 11.40
CA ARG A 657 -15.16 0.13 12.42
C ARG A 657 -15.29 1.62 12.08
N ARG A 658 -14.20 2.26 11.64
CA ARG A 658 -14.22 3.65 11.15
C ARG A 658 -15.10 3.79 9.91
N PHE A 659 -14.98 2.86 8.96
CA PHE A 659 -15.76 2.92 7.73
C PHE A 659 -17.26 2.69 7.97
N ARG A 660 -17.66 1.74 8.83
CA ARG A 660 -19.07 1.56 9.26
C ARG A 660 -19.64 2.83 9.87
N ARG A 661 -18.85 3.58 10.65
CA ARG A 661 -19.29 4.88 11.19
C ARG A 661 -19.57 5.88 10.07
N LEU A 662 -18.65 6.02 9.11
CA LEU A 662 -18.84 6.88 7.95
C LEU A 662 -20.09 6.50 7.13
N LEU A 663 -20.30 5.20 6.89
CA LEU A 663 -21.47 4.69 6.17
C LEU A 663 -22.78 5.06 6.90
N ARG A 664 -22.83 4.92 8.23
CA ARG A 664 -24.00 5.34 9.03
C ARG A 664 -24.23 6.84 8.95
N GLU A 665 -23.17 7.66 8.98
CA GLU A 665 -23.26 9.12 8.85
C GLU A 665 -23.77 9.54 7.46
N ARG A 666 -23.50 8.73 6.42
CA ARG A 666 -24.04 8.92 5.05
C ARG A 666 -25.50 8.47 4.88
N GLY A 667 -26.05 7.77 5.87
CA GLY A 667 -27.39 7.17 5.80
C GLY A 667 -27.43 5.78 5.17
N ASP A 668 -26.28 5.15 4.96
CA ASP A 668 -26.18 3.75 4.53
C ASP A 668 -26.42 2.81 5.73
N CYS A 669 -26.75 1.53 5.47
CA CYS A 669 -27.05 0.54 6.53
C CYS A 669 -25.95 -0.54 6.64
N PRO A 670 -24.81 -0.27 7.30
CA PRO A 670 -23.81 -1.30 7.53
C PRO A 670 -24.24 -2.25 8.65
N VAL A 671 -24.19 -3.55 8.37
CA VAL A 671 -24.46 -4.64 9.31
C VAL A 671 -23.17 -5.22 9.88
N ASP A 672 -23.31 -6.03 10.92
CA ASP A 672 -22.18 -6.74 11.53
C ASP A 672 -21.70 -7.87 10.61
N THR A 673 -20.41 -8.19 10.69
CA THR A 673 -19.80 -9.29 9.92
C THR A 673 -20.06 -10.61 10.63
N ALA A 674 -21.31 -11.06 10.58
CA ALA A 674 -21.81 -12.27 11.21
C ALA A 674 -22.84 -12.96 10.29
N ALA A 675 -23.45 -14.05 10.76
CA ALA A 675 -24.54 -14.70 10.04
C ALA A 675 -25.69 -13.70 9.79
N TRP A 676 -26.13 -13.63 8.54
CA TRP A 676 -27.14 -12.71 8.05
C TRP A 676 -28.30 -13.49 7.42
N SER A 677 -29.50 -12.95 7.53
CA SER A 677 -30.69 -13.42 6.83
C SER A 677 -31.60 -12.22 6.59
N PRO A 678 -32.37 -12.19 5.49
CA PRO A 678 -33.25 -11.07 5.18
C PRO A 678 -34.28 -10.89 6.30
N ALA A 679 -34.57 -9.63 6.65
CA ALA A 679 -35.63 -9.31 7.59
C ALA A 679 -36.97 -9.88 7.09
N HIS A 680 -37.75 -10.47 7.99
CA HIS A 680 -39.09 -10.97 7.69
C HIS A 680 -39.95 -9.78 7.26
N SER A 681 -40.38 -9.78 5.99
CA SER A 681 -41.30 -8.79 5.41
C SER A 681 -42.74 -9.10 5.74
#